data_AF-A0A8X8XP12-F1
#
_entry.id   AF-A0A8X8XP12-F1
#
_cell.length_a   1.000
_cell.length_b   1.000
_cell.length_c   1.000
_cell.angle_alpha   90.00
_cell.angle_beta   90.00
_cell.angle_gamma   90.00
#
_symmetry.space_group_name_H-M   'P 1'
#
loop_
_entity.id
_entity.type
_entity.pdbx_description
1 polymer ?
#
loop_
_entity_poly.entity_id
_entity_poly.type
_entity_poly.pdbx_seq_one_letter_code
_entity_poly.pdbx_strand_id
1 'polypeptide(L)'
;MAMVAQHHRERENSSGSISKHLDSGKYVRYTAEQVEALERVYSECPKPSSLRRQQLIRECSILCNIEPKQIKVWFQNRRCREKQRKESTRLQSVNRKLSAMNKLLMEENDRLQKQVSHLVCENGYMRQQLQTAAVPTGDASSESAVTTPQHSLRDANNPAGLLSIAEETLAEFLSKATGTAVDWVQMPGMKPGPDSVGIFAISQRRGGVAARACGLVSLEPSKIAEILKDRPSWFRDCRGQEIFTMFPAGNGGIIELLHTQIYAPTTLAPARDFWTLRYTTSLENGSLVVCETSLSGTGAGPSATSASQFVRAEMLPSGYLIRPCDGGGSIIHIVDHVNLQAWSVPEVLRPLYESSKVVAQKMTISALRYIRQIAQETSGEVVYGLGRQPAVLRTFTQRLSRGFNDAINGFNDDGWSILNCDGAEDVVVALNSAKNLTADASVVPLLGGVLCAKASMLLQNVPPAMLVRFLREHRSEWADFTVDAYAATSLKSSTCSYPVTRPTRFTGTQIIMPLGQTIEHEEMLEVVRLEGHGDAFSSRDVHLLQMCSGVDENAVGACSELIFAPIDEMFPDDAPLLPSGFRIIPLDSKSVKFCLGDAQDVLTSHKTLDLTSSLEVGPASSRGAENTGSSYSARAVLTIAFQFPYESNLHDNVATMACQYVRSVISSVQRVATAISPSGLSPTAGPKVSPVSPEAQTLTHWICQSYSYHVGTELLRSESIGSDSVLKTLWHHQDAILCCSLKAQPVFIFANQAGLDMLETTLVSLQDIALDKIFDDAGRKALSSEFSKIMQEGFAYLPGGICMSTMGRHISYEQAIVWKVFAAEENSSVHCLALSFVNWSFV
;
A
#
# COMPACT_ATOMS: atom_id res chain seq x y z
N MET A 1 37.86 34.20 -16.17
CA MET A 1 38.92 34.19 -17.22
C MET A 1 38.65 33.01 -18.15
N ALA A 2 38.43 33.31 -19.43
CA ALA A 2 38.49 32.51 -20.68
C ALA A 2 38.56 30.96 -20.59
N MET A 3 37.82 30.13 -21.34
CA MET A 3 37.09 30.24 -22.61
C MET A 3 36.02 29.13 -22.65
N VAL A 4 34.76 29.42 -23.03
CA VAL A 4 33.91 28.57 -23.89
C VAL A 4 32.76 29.46 -24.40
N ALA A 5 32.89 30.00 -25.61
CA ALA A 5 31.77 30.52 -26.40
C ALA A 5 32.20 30.60 -27.88
N GLN A 6 31.23 30.38 -28.77
CA GLN A 6 31.30 30.45 -30.24
C GLN A 6 31.85 29.20 -30.97
N HIS A 7 30.94 28.31 -31.35
CA HIS A 7 30.87 27.83 -32.74
C HIS A 7 29.49 27.22 -33.04
N HIS A 8 28.50 28.10 -33.24
CA HIS A 8 27.28 27.77 -33.97
C HIS A 8 26.90 28.97 -34.83
N ARG A 9 27.52 29.08 -36.01
CA ARG A 9 26.99 29.69 -37.23
C ARG A 9 28.07 29.65 -38.30
N GLU A 10 27.63 29.51 -39.55
CA GLU A 10 28.42 29.50 -40.78
C GLU A 10 28.99 28.14 -41.20
N ARG A 11 28.22 27.43 -42.04
CA ARG A 11 28.71 26.78 -43.26
C ARG A 11 27.54 26.24 -44.07
N GLU A 12 26.94 27.12 -44.85
CA GLU A 12 26.30 26.75 -46.11
C GLU A 12 27.11 27.39 -47.26
N ASN A 13 27.26 26.61 -48.33
CA ASN A 13 27.74 26.94 -49.68
C ASN A 13 29.25 27.16 -49.91
N SER A 14 29.91 26.13 -50.44
CA SER A 14 30.33 26.12 -51.85
C SER A 14 30.98 24.80 -52.27
N SER A 15 30.76 24.46 -53.53
CA SER A 15 30.87 23.17 -54.21
C SER A 15 32.24 22.91 -54.87
N GLY A 16 32.55 21.61 -55.07
CA GLY A 16 33.43 21.10 -56.13
C GLY A 16 34.85 20.78 -55.65
N SER A 17 35.51 19.67 -55.98
CA SER A 17 35.26 18.59 -56.95
C SER A 17 36.34 17.53 -56.68
N ILE A 18 35.98 16.25 -56.74
CA ILE A 18 36.73 15.14 -57.38
C ILE A 18 36.41 13.84 -56.63
N SER A 19 35.77 12.99 -57.41
CA SER A 19 35.30 11.64 -57.16
C SER A 19 36.44 10.64 -56.96
N LYS A 20 36.22 9.65 -56.09
CA LYS A 20 36.03 8.22 -56.44
C LYS A 20 36.06 7.33 -55.20
N HIS A 21 35.13 6.36 -55.18
CA HIS A 21 35.10 5.15 -54.34
C HIS A 21 34.74 5.28 -52.85
N LEU A 22 33.44 5.44 -52.54
CA LEU A 22 32.81 4.79 -51.39
C LEU A 22 31.40 4.35 -51.79
N ASP A 23 31.12 3.05 -51.65
CA ASP A 23 29.87 2.38 -51.99
C ASP A 23 28.62 3.11 -51.45
N SER A 24 27.87 3.75 -52.34
CA SER A 24 26.59 4.42 -52.07
C SER A 24 25.39 3.45 -52.08
N GLY A 25 25.59 2.21 -51.62
CA GLY A 25 24.61 1.12 -51.76
C GLY A 25 23.95 0.61 -50.47
N LYS A 26 24.27 1.14 -49.29
CA LYS A 26 23.82 0.55 -48.00
C LYS A 26 22.84 1.38 -47.15
N TYR A 27 22.53 2.61 -47.53
CA TYR A 27 21.59 3.46 -46.78
C TYR A 27 20.46 3.97 -47.67
N VAL A 28 19.26 3.45 -47.42
CA VAL A 28 18.01 3.93 -48.05
C VAL A 28 17.65 5.26 -47.39
N ARG A 29 17.58 6.33 -48.18
CA ARG A 29 17.18 7.66 -47.73
C ARG A 29 15.71 7.86 -48.08
N TYR A 30 14.86 7.89 -47.07
CA TYR A 30 13.43 8.16 -47.24
C TYR A 30 13.21 9.64 -47.58
N THR A 31 12.24 9.94 -48.44
CA THR A 31 11.79 11.32 -48.67
C THR A 31 11.02 11.85 -47.45
N ALA A 32 10.87 13.17 -47.32
CA ALA A 32 10.12 13.77 -46.21
C ALA A 32 8.67 13.24 -46.14
N GLU A 33 8.01 13.12 -47.29
CA GLU A 33 6.65 12.57 -47.44
C GLU A 33 6.57 11.09 -47.02
N GLN A 34 7.58 10.29 -47.36
CA GLN A 34 7.68 8.89 -46.92
C GLN A 34 7.85 8.78 -45.41
N VAL A 35 8.67 9.66 -44.81
CA VAL A 35 8.85 9.71 -43.35
C VAL A 35 7.54 10.10 -42.67
N GLU A 36 6.84 11.13 -43.15
CA GLU A 36 5.57 11.58 -42.57
C GLU A 36 4.49 10.48 -42.62
N ALA A 37 4.40 9.75 -43.75
CA ALA A 37 3.49 8.62 -43.88
C ALA A 37 3.83 7.49 -42.88
N LEU A 38 5.11 7.16 -42.73
CA LEU A 38 5.56 6.16 -41.76
C LEU A 38 5.36 6.62 -40.30
N GLU A 39 5.51 7.92 -40.01
CA GLU A 39 5.28 8.50 -38.69
C GLU A 39 3.80 8.48 -38.29
N ARG A 40 2.89 8.79 -39.22
CA ARG A 40 1.43 8.67 -39.01
C ARG A 40 1.02 7.25 -38.63
N VAL A 41 1.59 6.27 -39.32
CA VAL A 41 1.35 4.85 -39.04
C VAL A 41 2.00 4.43 -37.72
N TYR A 42 3.15 5.02 -37.37
CA TYR A 42 3.81 4.78 -36.09
C TYR A 42 2.99 5.26 -34.89
N SER A 43 2.27 6.39 -35.02
CA SER A 43 1.36 6.84 -33.95
C SER A 43 0.19 5.89 -33.71
N GLU A 44 -0.26 5.16 -34.73
CA GLU A 44 -1.36 4.19 -34.61
C GLU A 44 -0.86 2.79 -34.21
N CYS A 45 0.23 2.32 -34.82
CA CYS A 45 0.75 0.96 -34.61
C CYS A 45 2.29 0.93 -34.62
N PRO A 46 2.95 1.06 -33.45
CA PRO A 46 4.41 1.07 -33.34
C PRO A 46 5.12 -0.26 -33.69
N LYS A 47 4.37 -1.37 -33.77
CA LYS A 47 4.86 -2.72 -34.10
C LYS A 47 3.97 -3.38 -35.17
N PRO A 48 4.00 -2.91 -36.43
CA PRO A 48 3.12 -3.42 -37.47
C PRO A 48 3.46 -4.87 -37.83
N SER A 49 2.42 -5.71 -37.96
CA SER A 49 2.55 -7.11 -38.39
C SER A 49 3.09 -7.22 -39.82
N SER A 50 3.52 -8.41 -40.23
CA SER A 50 3.98 -8.62 -41.62
C SER A 50 2.88 -8.30 -42.64
N LEU A 51 1.64 -8.70 -42.33
CA LEU A 51 0.47 -8.42 -43.15
C LEU A 51 0.19 -6.91 -43.24
N ARG A 52 0.22 -6.19 -42.11
CA ARG A 52 -0.01 -4.74 -42.09
C ARG A 52 1.06 -3.98 -42.88
N ARG A 53 2.33 -4.41 -42.82
CA ARG A 53 3.41 -3.84 -43.64
C ARG A 53 3.19 -4.02 -45.15
N GLN A 54 2.62 -5.16 -45.57
CA GLN A 54 2.28 -5.38 -46.98
C GLN A 54 1.08 -4.54 -47.43
N GLN A 55 0.08 -4.39 -46.56
CA GLN A 55 -1.08 -3.51 -46.82
C GLN A 55 -0.65 -2.05 -46.97
N LEU A 56 0.23 -1.54 -46.11
CA LEU A 56 0.75 -0.18 -46.16
C LEU A 56 1.39 0.19 -47.51
N ILE A 57 2.10 -0.74 -48.13
CA ILE A 57 2.72 -0.56 -49.45
C ILE A 57 1.66 -0.47 -50.57
N ARG A 58 0.54 -1.19 -50.41
CA ARG A 58 -0.58 -1.20 -51.37
C ARG A 58 -1.49 0.02 -51.21
N GLU A 59 -1.73 0.45 -49.96
CA GLU A 59 -2.64 1.54 -49.61
C GLU A 59 -1.99 2.92 -49.80
N CYS A 60 -0.66 3.02 -49.63
CA CYS A 60 0.07 4.27 -49.71
C CYS A 60 1.00 4.27 -50.93
N SER A 61 0.58 4.92 -52.02
CA SER A 61 1.34 5.00 -53.27
C SER A 61 2.74 5.61 -53.10
N ILE A 62 2.94 6.44 -52.07
CA ILE A 62 4.22 7.07 -51.72
C ILE A 62 5.23 6.05 -51.16
N LEU A 63 4.74 4.93 -50.61
CA LEU A 63 5.55 3.84 -50.06
C LEU A 63 5.68 2.64 -51.02
N CYS A 64 5.13 2.72 -52.24
CA CYS A 64 5.07 1.59 -53.18
C CYS A 64 6.45 1.05 -53.59
N ASN A 65 7.47 1.91 -53.56
CA ASN A 65 8.85 1.59 -53.92
C ASN A 65 9.71 1.18 -52.70
N ILE A 66 9.11 0.96 -51.54
CA ILE A 66 9.81 0.58 -50.31
C ILE A 66 9.57 -0.90 -50.01
N GLU A 67 10.63 -1.65 -49.74
CA GLU A 67 10.49 -3.07 -49.40
C GLU A 67 9.90 -3.27 -47.99
N PRO A 68 9.10 -4.33 -47.75
CA PRO A 68 8.58 -4.66 -46.42
C PRO A 68 9.66 -4.83 -45.32
N LYS A 69 10.88 -5.22 -45.71
CA LYS A 69 12.05 -5.30 -44.83
C LYS A 69 12.54 -3.91 -44.41
N GLN A 70 12.57 -2.96 -45.33
CA GLN A 70 12.96 -1.57 -45.06
C GLN A 70 11.97 -0.90 -44.09
N ILE A 71 10.66 -1.12 -44.27
CA ILE A 71 9.64 -0.66 -43.31
C ILE A 71 9.89 -1.27 -41.92
N LYS A 72 10.18 -2.57 -41.84
CA LYS A 72 10.52 -3.23 -40.56
C LYS A 72 11.69 -2.55 -39.86
N VAL A 73 12.78 -2.29 -40.59
CA VAL A 73 14.00 -1.66 -40.07
C VAL A 73 13.72 -0.22 -39.66
N TRP A 74 12.93 0.53 -40.42
CA TRP A 74 12.52 1.89 -40.06
C TRP A 74 11.77 1.91 -38.72
N PHE A 75 10.78 1.04 -38.52
CA PHE A 75 10.02 0.94 -37.26
C PHE A 75 10.89 0.45 -36.11
N GLN A 76 11.86 -0.44 -36.35
CA GLN A 76 12.85 -0.86 -35.34
C GLN A 76 13.75 0.31 -34.92
N ASN A 77 14.30 1.04 -35.88
CA ASN A 77 15.18 2.18 -35.65
C ASN A 77 14.42 3.34 -35.00
N ARG A 78 13.18 3.61 -35.40
CA ARG A 78 12.33 4.65 -34.80
C ARG A 78 12.04 4.36 -33.33
N ARG A 79 11.75 3.09 -32.98
CA ARG A 79 11.60 2.65 -31.58
C ARG A 79 12.91 2.79 -30.80
N CYS A 80 14.03 2.39 -31.39
CA CYS A 80 15.35 2.53 -30.77
C CYS A 80 15.68 4.01 -30.50
N ARG A 81 15.48 4.89 -31.49
CA ARG A 81 15.68 6.34 -31.35
C ARG A 81 14.75 6.97 -30.32
N GLU A 82 13.47 6.58 -30.29
CA GLU A 82 12.55 7.07 -29.24
C GLU A 82 13.00 6.62 -27.85
N LYS A 83 13.40 5.35 -27.72
CA LYS A 83 13.93 4.82 -26.46
C LYS A 83 15.19 5.60 -26.03
N GLN A 84 16.12 5.84 -26.94
CA GLN A 84 17.32 6.65 -26.67
C GLN A 84 16.99 8.10 -26.31
N ARG A 85 16.03 8.73 -26.99
CA ARG A 85 15.60 10.10 -26.68
C ARG A 85 14.99 10.17 -25.28
N LYS A 86 14.05 9.27 -24.97
CA LYS A 86 13.43 9.15 -23.64
C LYS A 86 14.49 8.90 -22.57
N GLU A 87 15.43 7.99 -22.82
CA GLU A 87 16.52 7.68 -21.89
C GLU A 87 17.48 8.87 -21.70
N SER A 88 17.84 9.59 -22.77
CA SER A 88 18.65 10.80 -22.67
C SER A 88 17.96 11.90 -21.87
N THR A 89 16.66 12.11 -22.10
CA THR A 89 15.87 13.07 -21.31
C THR A 89 15.79 12.64 -19.84
N ARG A 90 15.58 11.34 -19.59
CA ARG A 90 15.59 10.75 -18.24
C ARG A 90 16.93 10.97 -17.55
N LEU A 91 18.04 10.68 -18.22
CA LEU A 91 19.40 10.89 -17.70
C LEU A 91 19.71 12.36 -17.44
N GLN A 92 19.29 13.28 -18.32
CA GLN A 92 19.44 14.71 -18.08
C GLN A 92 18.64 15.17 -16.87
N SER A 93 17.41 14.68 -16.70
CA SER A 93 16.58 14.95 -15.52
C SER A 93 17.27 14.43 -14.25
N VAL A 94 17.72 13.16 -14.23
CA VAL A 94 18.45 12.56 -13.11
C VAL A 94 19.74 13.32 -12.79
N ASN A 95 20.50 13.76 -13.80
CA ASN A 95 21.73 14.52 -13.59
C ASN A 95 21.46 15.90 -12.95
N ARG A 96 20.39 16.59 -13.36
CA ARG A 96 19.94 17.82 -12.68
C ARG A 96 19.58 17.55 -11.21
N LYS A 97 18.83 16.47 -10.95
CA LYS A 97 18.46 16.06 -9.57
C LYS A 97 19.70 15.74 -8.73
N LEU A 98 20.63 14.95 -9.26
CA LEU A 98 21.89 14.60 -8.59
C LEU A 98 22.76 15.83 -8.33
N SER A 99 22.83 16.77 -9.27
CA SER A 99 23.58 18.02 -9.10
C SER A 99 22.99 18.88 -7.99
N ALA A 100 21.65 19.01 -7.94
CA ALA A 100 20.96 19.69 -6.86
C ALA A 100 21.18 18.99 -5.50
N MET A 101 21.10 17.66 -5.47
CA MET A 101 21.33 16.88 -4.24
C MET A 101 22.80 16.93 -3.77
N ASN A 102 23.76 16.94 -4.68
CA ASN A 102 25.17 17.14 -4.34
C ASN A 102 25.41 18.54 -3.76
N LYS A 103 24.75 19.58 -4.29
CA LYS A 103 24.80 20.93 -3.72
C LYS A 103 24.29 20.93 -2.27
N LEU A 104 23.19 20.22 -2.00
CA LEU A 104 22.66 20.06 -0.63
C LEU A 104 23.63 19.36 0.32
N LEU A 105 24.22 18.25 -0.13
CA LEU A 105 25.20 17.52 0.67
C LEU A 105 26.41 18.40 0.99
N MET A 106 26.85 19.23 0.03
CA MET A 106 27.94 20.19 0.25
C MET A 106 27.55 21.28 1.26
N GLU A 107 26.34 21.84 1.17
CA GLU A 107 25.81 22.84 2.11
C GLU A 107 25.72 22.30 3.55
N GLU A 108 25.21 21.08 3.73
CA GLU A 108 25.18 20.46 5.06
C GLU A 108 26.57 20.10 5.57
N ASN A 109 27.47 19.64 4.69
CA ASN A 109 28.84 19.35 5.11
C ASN A 109 29.55 20.63 5.59
N ASP A 110 29.41 21.75 4.86
CA ASP A 110 29.93 23.05 5.29
C ASP A 110 29.34 23.50 6.64
N ARG A 111 28.03 23.33 6.84
CA ARG A 111 27.37 23.65 8.11
C ARG A 111 27.86 22.78 9.26
N LEU A 112 27.96 21.47 9.06
CA LEU A 112 28.50 20.53 10.05
C LEU A 112 29.96 20.87 10.36
N GLN A 113 30.75 21.22 9.36
CA GLN A 113 32.15 21.60 9.54
C GLN A 113 32.28 22.89 10.35
N LYS A 114 31.39 23.87 10.16
CA LYS A 114 31.27 25.06 11.02
C LYS A 114 30.87 24.70 12.46
N GLN A 115 29.90 23.80 12.64
CA GLN A 115 29.46 23.37 13.97
C GLN A 115 30.55 22.60 14.71
N VAL A 116 31.28 21.72 14.03
CA VAL A 116 32.47 21.04 14.57
C VAL A 116 33.52 22.07 14.95
N SER A 117 33.79 23.06 14.09
CA SER A 117 34.77 24.12 14.38
C SER A 117 34.38 24.93 15.63
N HIS A 118 33.10 25.28 15.77
CA HIS A 118 32.57 25.95 16.95
C HIS A 118 32.74 25.11 18.22
N LEU A 119 32.30 23.84 18.19
CA LEU A 119 32.40 22.94 19.34
C LEU A 119 33.86 22.63 19.70
N VAL A 120 34.77 22.57 18.74
CA VAL A 120 36.22 22.41 18.99
C VAL A 120 36.79 23.66 19.68
N CYS A 121 36.38 24.86 19.25
CA CYS A 121 36.77 26.12 19.89
C CYS A 121 36.24 26.20 21.33
N GLU A 122 34.97 25.89 21.53
CA GLU A 122 34.30 25.89 22.84
C GLU A 122 34.92 24.86 23.79
N ASN A 123 35.22 23.65 23.32
CA ASN A 123 35.96 22.65 24.09
C ASN A 123 37.38 23.10 24.43
N GLY A 124 38.06 23.78 23.51
CA GLY A 124 39.37 24.40 23.77
C GLY A 124 39.30 25.43 24.90
N TYR A 125 38.28 26.30 24.84
CA TYR A 125 38.02 27.30 25.88
C TYR A 125 37.70 26.68 27.24
N MET A 126 36.82 25.67 27.29
CA MET A 126 36.49 24.95 28.54
C MET A 126 37.72 24.23 29.12
N ARG A 127 38.55 23.60 28.28
CA ARG A 127 39.82 22.99 28.72
C ARG A 127 40.78 24.02 29.28
N GLN A 128 40.83 25.21 28.67
CA GLN A 128 41.66 26.31 29.14
C GLN A 128 41.14 26.88 30.47
N GLN A 129 39.82 27.01 30.65
CA GLN A 129 39.23 27.38 31.95
C GLN A 129 39.54 26.36 33.05
N LEU A 130 39.43 25.05 32.76
CA LEU A 130 39.80 23.99 33.71
C LEU A 130 41.29 23.98 34.06
N GLN A 131 42.17 24.35 33.12
CA GLN A 131 43.61 24.51 33.39
C GLN A 131 43.94 25.80 34.16
N THR A 132 43.17 26.88 33.95
CA THR A 132 43.38 28.17 34.63
C THR A 132 42.81 28.16 36.06
N ALA A 133 41.76 27.36 36.31
CA ALA A 133 41.18 27.15 37.64
C ALA A 133 42.01 26.23 38.57
N ALA A 134 43.11 25.65 38.07
CA ALA A 134 44.02 24.81 38.86
C ALA A 134 45.11 25.60 39.62
N VAL A 135 45.05 26.93 39.64
CA VAL A 135 45.89 27.79 40.47
C VAL A 135 45.09 28.26 41.69
N PRO A 136 45.56 28.03 42.95
CA PRO A 136 44.76 28.29 44.12
C PRO A 136 44.90 29.74 44.56
N THR A 137 43.83 30.52 44.47
CA THR A 137 43.66 31.74 45.26
C THR A 137 42.24 31.76 45.81
N GLY A 138 42.17 31.81 47.14
CA GLY A 138 40.96 31.61 47.92
C GLY A 138 39.96 32.76 47.87
N ASP A 139 38.76 32.40 48.34
CA ASP A 139 37.68 33.21 48.89
C ASP A 139 37.22 34.43 48.08
N ALA A 140 36.11 34.25 47.35
CA ALA A 140 35.01 35.22 47.37
C ALA A 140 33.70 34.57 46.88
N SER A 141 32.73 34.54 47.79
CA SER A 141 31.29 34.49 47.58
C SER A 141 30.81 35.17 46.29
N SER A 142 29.88 34.53 45.56
CA SER A 142 28.83 35.22 44.79
C SER A 142 27.71 34.24 44.42
N GLU A 143 26.56 34.44 45.06
CA GLU A 143 25.26 33.93 44.63
C GLU A 143 24.98 34.31 43.17
N SER A 144 24.58 33.34 42.36
CA SER A 144 23.96 33.58 41.06
C SER A 144 22.71 32.71 40.98
N ALA A 145 21.57 33.37 41.11
CA ALA A 145 20.25 32.76 41.01
C ALA A 145 20.07 32.17 39.61
N VAL A 146 19.89 30.84 39.57
CA VAL A 146 19.38 30.14 38.39
C VAL A 146 17.90 30.51 38.27
N THR A 147 17.61 31.53 37.45
CA THR A 147 16.25 31.77 36.97
C THR A 147 15.93 30.71 35.91
N THR A 148 15.34 29.61 36.36
CA THR A 148 14.50 28.76 35.49
C THR A 148 13.49 29.66 34.77
N PRO A 149 13.33 29.61 33.43
CA PRO A 149 12.26 30.33 32.77
C PRO A 149 10.94 29.69 33.22
N GLN A 150 10.26 30.34 34.17
CA GLN A 150 8.86 30.05 34.43
C GLN A 150 8.08 30.44 33.18
N HIS A 151 7.46 29.45 32.54
CA HIS A 151 6.38 29.63 31.57
C HIS A 151 5.30 30.51 32.22
N SER A 152 5.41 31.82 32.02
CA SER A 152 4.33 32.76 32.34
C SER A 152 3.30 32.63 31.22
N LEU A 153 2.08 32.27 31.62
CA LEU A 153 0.88 32.27 30.79
C LEU A 153 0.79 33.60 30.01
N ARG A 154 1.18 33.59 28.73
CA ARG A 154 1.01 34.74 27.83
C ARG A 154 -0.37 34.63 27.20
N ASP A 155 -1.21 35.64 27.41
CA ASP A 155 -2.56 35.74 26.88
C ASP A 155 -2.60 35.57 25.36
N ALA A 156 -3.23 34.50 24.86
CA ALA A 156 -3.44 34.27 23.43
C ALA A 156 -4.42 35.26 22.77
N ASN A 157 -5.02 36.16 23.56
CA ASN A 157 -5.94 37.20 23.07
C ASN A 157 -5.22 38.50 22.65
N ASN A 158 -3.89 38.58 22.81
CA ASN A 158 -3.10 39.73 22.38
C ASN A 158 -2.34 39.42 21.06
N PRO A 159 -2.52 40.20 19.98
CA PRO A 159 -1.81 39.97 18.72
C PRO A 159 -0.27 40.00 18.86
N ALA A 160 0.27 40.74 19.83
CA ALA A 160 1.71 40.74 20.12
C ALA A 160 2.20 39.41 20.73
N GLY A 161 1.35 38.72 21.50
CA GLY A 161 1.67 37.41 22.07
C GLY A 161 1.72 36.32 21.00
N LEU A 162 0.78 36.35 20.04
CA LEU A 162 0.73 35.40 18.92
C LEU A 162 1.95 35.53 18.00
N LEU A 163 2.43 36.75 17.74
CA LEU A 163 3.64 36.97 16.95
C LEU A 163 4.88 36.37 17.65
N SER A 164 5.01 36.55 18.96
CA SER A 164 6.13 35.95 19.71
C SER A 164 6.10 34.42 19.64
N ILE A 165 4.92 33.80 19.74
CA ILE A 165 4.77 32.34 19.58
C ILE A 165 5.16 31.92 18.15
N ALA A 166 4.75 32.69 17.14
CA ALA A 166 5.08 32.45 15.75
C ALA A 166 6.60 32.49 15.47
N GLU A 167 7.31 33.48 16.03
CA GLU A 167 8.76 33.64 15.87
C GLU A 167 9.54 32.53 16.61
N GLU A 168 9.13 32.16 17.82
CA GLU A 168 9.71 31.03 18.56
C GLU A 168 9.50 29.72 17.82
N THR A 169 8.28 29.49 17.32
CA THR A 169 7.93 28.32 16.50
C THR A 169 8.78 28.23 15.25
N LEU A 170 9.00 29.37 14.56
CA LEU A 170 9.86 29.44 13.39
C LEU A 170 11.29 29.02 13.72
N ALA A 171 11.87 29.57 14.78
CA ALA A 171 13.23 29.25 15.21
C ALA A 171 13.39 27.76 15.56
N GLU A 172 12.47 27.21 16.34
CA GLU A 172 12.51 25.80 16.71
C GLU A 172 12.29 24.88 15.50
N PHE A 173 11.32 25.20 14.64
CA PHE A 173 11.07 24.45 13.40
C PHE A 173 12.32 24.39 12.51
N LEU A 174 12.98 25.52 12.27
CA LEU A 174 14.19 25.57 11.44
C LEU A 174 15.31 24.72 12.03
N SER A 175 15.43 24.70 13.37
CA SER A 175 16.39 23.84 14.08
C SER A 175 16.12 22.34 13.92
N LYS A 176 14.85 21.93 13.73
CA LYS A 176 14.46 20.54 13.45
C LYS A 176 14.64 20.19 11.98
N ALA A 177 14.26 21.10 11.08
CA ALA A 177 14.31 20.91 9.64
C ALA A 177 15.74 20.78 9.11
N THR A 178 16.65 21.64 9.59
CA THR A 178 18.04 21.71 9.11
C THR A 178 19.07 21.29 10.17
N GLY A 179 18.74 21.35 11.46
CA GLY A 179 19.66 21.05 12.55
C GLY A 179 19.56 19.63 13.11
N THR A 180 20.14 19.47 14.31
CA THR A 180 20.21 18.23 15.10
C THR A 180 19.35 18.31 16.36
N ALA A 181 18.34 19.20 16.39
CA ALA A 181 17.48 19.42 17.55
C ALA A 181 16.70 18.15 17.94
N VAL A 182 16.45 17.27 16.97
CA VAL A 182 15.92 15.92 17.17
C VAL A 182 16.97 14.92 16.72
N ASP A 183 17.09 13.84 17.48
CA ASP A 183 17.93 12.69 17.13
C ASP A 183 17.27 11.90 16.00
N TRP A 184 17.66 12.23 14.77
CA TRP A 184 17.09 11.70 13.54
C TRP A 184 17.77 10.39 13.16
N VAL A 185 16.98 9.31 13.10
CA VAL A 185 17.42 8.02 12.59
C VAL A 185 16.76 7.75 11.25
N GLN A 186 17.55 7.29 10.28
CA GLN A 186 17.05 6.96 8.96
C GLN A 186 15.92 5.91 9.04
N MET A 187 14.87 6.13 8.26
CA MET A 187 13.74 5.20 8.19
C MET A 187 14.18 3.80 7.74
N PRO A 188 13.90 2.74 8.53
CA PRO A 188 14.22 1.37 8.15
C PRO A 188 13.57 0.96 6.82
N GLY A 189 14.29 0.19 6.00
CA GLY A 189 13.79 -0.30 4.70
C GLY A 189 13.91 0.71 3.55
N MET A 190 14.24 1.98 3.81
CA MET A 190 14.43 2.98 2.76
C MET A 190 15.91 3.20 2.48
N LYS A 191 16.35 2.90 1.25
CA LYS A 191 17.71 3.19 0.77
C LYS A 191 17.74 4.53 0.04
N PRO A 192 18.62 5.47 0.43
CA PRO A 192 18.78 6.73 -0.28
C PRO A 192 19.42 6.44 -1.64
N GLY A 193 18.86 7.04 -2.68
CA GLY A 193 19.31 6.84 -4.05
C GLY A 193 18.63 7.79 -5.04
N PRO A 194 19.13 7.87 -6.29
CA PRO A 194 18.59 8.77 -7.31
C PRO A 194 17.12 8.48 -7.67
N ASP A 195 16.67 7.24 -7.44
CA ASP A 195 15.30 6.80 -7.67
C ASP A 195 14.41 6.87 -6.39
N SER A 196 14.97 7.30 -5.25
CA SER A 196 14.21 7.42 -3.99
C SER A 196 13.24 8.61 -4.00
N VAL A 197 12.13 8.49 -3.27
CA VAL A 197 11.15 9.59 -3.11
C VAL A 197 11.80 10.83 -2.48
N GLY A 198 12.67 10.57 -1.51
CA GLY A 198 13.33 11.54 -0.66
C GLY A 198 14.12 10.83 0.44
N ILE A 199 14.74 11.62 1.30
CA ILE A 199 15.43 11.15 2.50
C ILE A 199 14.46 11.27 3.66
N PHE A 200 14.24 10.17 4.39
CA PHE A 200 13.29 10.09 5.49
C PHE A 200 13.99 9.69 6.78
N ALA A 201 13.64 10.38 7.86
CA ALA A 201 14.13 10.08 9.20
C ALA A 201 13.01 10.18 10.23
N ILE A 202 13.18 9.47 11.34
CA ILE A 202 12.25 9.44 12.47
C ILE A 202 12.99 9.65 13.79
N SER A 203 12.27 10.15 14.80
CA SER A 203 12.79 10.24 16.17
C SER A 203 12.77 8.88 16.89
N GLN A 204 13.74 8.66 17.79
CA GLN A 204 13.77 7.51 18.71
C GLN A 204 13.37 7.85 20.17
N ARG A 205 13.21 9.13 20.53
CA ARG A 205 12.98 9.58 21.93
C ARG A 205 11.50 9.70 22.29
N ARG A 206 11.19 9.59 23.59
CA ARG A 206 9.83 9.59 24.20
C ARG A 206 9.12 10.96 24.30
N GLY A 207 9.54 11.97 23.52
CA GLY A 207 9.04 13.35 23.61
C GLY A 207 7.89 13.69 22.64
N GLY A 208 7.19 12.69 22.12
CA GLY A 208 6.30 12.80 20.96
C GLY A 208 6.81 11.97 19.79
N VAL A 209 5.98 11.82 18.76
CA VAL A 209 6.33 11.13 17.51
C VAL A 209 6.75 12.16 16.49
N ALA A 210 7.93 11.96 15.90
CA ALA A 210 8.48 12.91 14.93
C ALA A 210 9.03 12.22 13.70
N ALA A 211 8.77 12.83 12.55
CA ALA A 211 9.26 12.41 11.25
C ALA A 211 9.77 13.62 10.46
N ARG A 212 10.80 13.39 9.66
CA ARG A 212 11.39 14.39 8.76
C ARG A 212 11.55 13.80 7.37
N ALA A 213 11.17 14.58 6.36
CA ALA A 213 11.45 14.28 4.97
C ALA A 213 12.22 15.41 4.30
N CYS A 214 13.12 15.06 3.39
CA CYS A 214 13.75 16.01 2.47
C CYS A 214 13.66 15.46 1.05
N GLY A 215 13.24 16.30 0.10
CA GLY A 215 13.08 15.89 -1.29
C GLY A 215 13.11 17.05 -2.28
N LEU A 216 13.27 16.72 -3.57
CA LEU A 216 13.24 17.66 -4.67
C LEU A 216 11.92 17.54 -5.44
N VAL A 217 11.29 18.69 -5.72
CA VAL A 217 9.99 18.77 -6.38
C VAL A 217 10.05 19.83 -7.49
N SER A 218 9.55 19.50 -8.67
CA SER A 218 9.55 20.41 -9.84
C SER A 218 8.41 21.44 -9.80
N LEU A 219 8.22 22.10 -8.65
CA LEU A 219 7.21 23.15 -8.43
C LEU A 219 7.83 24.36 -7.72
N GLU A 220 7.26 25.54 -7.91
CA GLU A 220 7.69 26.77 -7.23
C GLU A 220 7.27 26.79 -5.75
N PRO A 221 7.99 27.53 -4.88
CA PRO A 221 7.71 27.52 -3.43
C PRO A 221 6.28 27.89 -3.05
N SER A 222 5.71 28.90 -3.69
CA SER A 222 4.34 29.37 -3.46
C SER A 222 3.31 28.27 -3.77
N LYS A 223 3.47 27.57 -4.91
CA LYS A 223 2.55 26.51 -5.30
C LYS A 223 2.62 25.30 -4.37
N ILE A 224 3.82 24.95 -3.91
CA ILE A 224 4.01 23.87 -2.92
C ILE A 224 3.32 24.25 -1.60
N ALA A 225 3.49 25.47 -1.12
CA ALA A 225 2.84 25.92 0.11
C ALA A 225 1.31 25.92 -0.02
N GLU A 226 0.76 26.37 -1.16
CA GLU A 226 -0.68 26.32 -1.43
C GLU A 226 -1.22 24.88 -1.34
N ILE A 227 -0.55 23.93 -2.00
CA ILE A 227 -0.95 22.52 -2.00
C ILE A 227 -0.87 21.92 -0.59
N LEU A 228 0.23 22.16 0.14
CA LEU A 228 0.45 21.55 1.45
C LEU A 228 -0.40 22.17 2.56
N LYS A 229 -0.79 23.45 2.41
CA LYS A 229 -1.75 24.11 3.32
C LYS A 229 -3.14 23.49 3.20
N ASP A 230 -3.55 23.02 2.02
CA ASP A 230 -4.83 22.32 1.80
C ASP A 230 -4.74 20.83 2.22
N ARG A 231 -4.60 20.58 3.54
CA ARG A 231 -4.52 19.22 4.11
C ARG A 231 -5.63 18.28 3.65
N PRO A 232 -6.93 18.67 3.62
CA PRO A 232 -8.00 17.79 3.18
C PRO A 232 -7.84 17.22 1.76
N SER A 233 -7.09 17.91 0.89
CA SER A 233 -6.84 17.42 -0.48
C SER A 233 -5.85 16.25 -0.54
N TRP A 234 -4.94 16.09 0.42
CA TRP A 234 -3.86 15.10 0.30
C TRP A 234 -3.69 14.20 1.51
N PHE A 235 -4.04 14.69 2.70
CA PHE A 235 -3.91 13.94 3.93
C PHE A 235 -5.20 13.12 4.17
N ARG A 236 -5.13 11.82 3.86
CA ARG A 236 -6.29 10.89 3.92
C ARG A 236 -7.00 10.87 5.27
N ASP A 237 -6.26 11.05 6.35
CA ASP A 237 -6.81 11.03 7.71
C ASP A 237 -7.37 12.41 8.13
N CYS A 238 -7.19 13.47 7.34
CA CYS A 238 -7.75 14.79 7.62
C CYS A 238 -9.24 14.83 7.25
N ARG A 239 -10.11 15.01 8.26
CA ARG A 239 -11.55 15.24 8.04
C ARG A 239 -11.82 16.63 7.51
N GLY A 240 -11.20 17.62 8.11
CA GLY A 240 -11.44 19.02 7.81
C GLY A 240 -10.40 19.92 8.44
N GLN A 241 -10.23 21.09 7.84
CA GLN A 241 -9.41 22.18 8.37
C GLN A 241 -10.20 23.47 8.23
N GLU A 242 -10.40 24.16 9.35
CA GLU A 242 -11.07 25.46 9.40
C GLU A 242 -10.10 26.53 9.88
N ILE A 243 -10.06 27.65 9.16
CA ILE A 243 -9.28 28.83 9.54
C ILE A 243 -10.22 29.78 10.29
N PHE A 244 -9.99 29.94 11.58
CA PHE A 244 -10.84 30.76 12.46
C PHE A 244 -10.56 32.25 12.28
N THR A 245 -9.29 32.61 12.15
CA THR A 245 -8.87 33.99 11.97
C THR A 245 -7.48 34.06 11.37
N MET A 246 -7.16 35.19 10.74
CA MET A 246 -5.88 35.47 10.11
C MET A 246 -5.38 36.87 10.51
N PHE A 247 -4.08 36.97 10.80
CA PHE A 247 -3.42 38.21 11.20
C PHE A 247 -2.17 38.45 10.34
N PRO A 248 -1.98 39.66 9.78
CA PRO A 248 -0.70 40.03 9.19
C PRO A 248 0.34 40.28 10.29
N ALA A 249 1.51 39.68 10.17
CA ALA A 249 2.61 39.79 11.15
C ALA A 249 3.46 41.06 10.99
N GLY A 250 3.11 41.98 10.06
CA GLY A 250 3.82 43.23 9.80
C GLY A 250 5.10 43.09 8.96
N ASN A 251 5.82 41.97 9.07
CA ASN A 251 7.02 41.65 8.29
C ASN A 251 6.74 40.97 6.93
N GLY A 252 5.51 41.06 6.43
CA GLY A 252 5.05 40.31 5.25
C GLY A 252 4.64 38.86 5.53
N GLY A 253 4.79 38.38 6.77
CA GLY A 253 4.27 37.09 7.20
C GLY A 253 2.77 37.11 7.56
N ILE A 254 2.16 35.94 7.58
CA ILE A 254 0.74 35.72 7.89
C ILE A 254 0.64 34.67 9.00
N ILE A 255 -0.10 35.00 10.05
CA ILE A 255 -0.47 34.11 11.15
C ILE A 255 -1.92 33.67 10.96
N GLU A 256 -2.19 32.37 11.00
CA GLU A 256 -3.52 31.79 10.90
C GLU A 256 -3.79 30.97 12.17
N LEU A 257 -4.99 31.08 12.74
CA LEU A 257 -5.46 30.17 13.80
C LEU A 257 -6.37 29.11 13.19
N LEU A 258 -6.07 27.84 13.43
CA LEU A 258 -6.70 26.73 12.74
C LEU A 258 -7.22 25.68 13.71
N HIS A 259 -8.38 25.13 13.36
CA HIS A 259 -8.83 23.84 13.85
C HIS A 259 -8.63 22.79 12.76
N THR A 260 -7.89 21.74 13.06
CA THR A 260 -7.73 20.59 12.15
C THR A 260 -8.29 19.35 12.82
N GLN A 261 -9.16 18.64 12.13
CA GLN A 261 -9.79 17.40 12.60
C GLN A 261 -9.21 16.20 11.84
N ILE A 262 -8.84 15.15 12.58
CA ILE A 262 -8.27 13.92 12.03
C ILE A 262 -9.15 12.74 12.43
N TYR A 263 -9.52 11.92 11.45
CA TYR A 263 -10.26 10.67 11.64
C TYR A 263 -9.54 9.70 12.58
N ALA A 264 -10.32 8.93 13.35
CA ALA A 264 -9.79 7.73 13.99
C ALA A 264 -9.53 6.65 12.92
N PRO A 265 -8.38 5.96 12.98
CA PRO A 265 -8.07 4.89 12.03
C PRO A 265 -8.91 3.63 12.25
N THR A 266 -9.51 3.47 13.43
CA THR A 266 -10.23 2.27 13.90
C THR A 266 -11.44 2.67 14.73
N THR A 267 -12.44 1.81 14.88
CA THR A 267 -13.61 2.07 15.75
C THR A 267 -13.31 1.94 17.26
N LEU A 268 -12.09 1.53 17.63
CA LEU A 268 -11.68 1.27 19.02
C LEU A 268 -11.01 2.47 19.71
N ALA A 269 -10.92 3.61 19.03
CA ALA A 269 -10.31 4.83 19.55
C ALA A 269 -11.08 6.05 19.02
N PRO A 270 -11.21 7.12 19.83
CA PRO A 270 -11.82 8.37 19.38
C PRO A 270 -10.95 9.07 18.33
N ALA A 271 -11.51 10.02 17.60
CA ALA A 271 -10.80 10.86 16.62
C ALA A 271 -9.88 11.89 17.32
N ARG A 272 -9.00 12.59 16.58
CA ARG A 272 -8.15 13.65 17.13
C ARG A 272 -8.48 15.00 16.52
N ASP A 273 -8.27 16.05 17.29
CA ASP A 273 -8.27 17.40 16.77
C ASP A 273 -7.03 18.19 17.24
N PHE A 274 -6.73 19.24 16.51
CA PHE A 274 -5.62 20.14 16.76
C PHE A 274 -6.13 21.58 16.75
N TRP A 275 -5.67 22.35 17.71
CA TRP A 275 -5.84 23.80 17.75
C TRP A 275 -4.47 24.45 17.66
N THR A 276 -4.20 25.10 16.53
CA THR A 276 -2.84 25.45 16.13
C THR A 276 -2.75 26.87 15.60
N LEU A 277 -1.58 27.46 15.82
CA LEU A 277 -1.13 28.66 15.13
C LEU A 277 -0.22 28.24 13.98
N ARG A 278 -0.57 28.63 12.74
CA ARG A 278 0.27 28.46 11.55
C ARG A 278 0.84 29.81 11.13
N TYR A 279 2.16 29.89 11.03
CA TYR A 279 2.88 31.07 10.57
C TYR A 279 3.52 30.82 9.21
N THR A 280 3.15 31.63 8.22
CA THR A 280 3.72 31.61 6.86
C THR A 280 4.57 32.86 6.67
N THR A 281 5.85 32.71 6.32
CA THR A 281 6.77 33.83 6.09
C THR A 281 7.82 33.51 5.03
N SER A 282 8.37 34.54 4.40
CA SER A 282 9.47 34.41 3.44
C SER A 282 10.78 34.86 4.09
N LEU A 283 11.85 34.10 3.86
CA LEU A 283 13.19 34.42 4.33
C LEU A 283 13.93 35.29 3.29
N GLU A 284 14.97 36.00 3.73
CA GLU A 284 15.77 36.90 2.88
C GLU A 284 16.40 36.20 1.66
N ASN A 285 16.66 34.90 1.76
CA ASN A 285 17.22 34.08 0.68
C ASN A 285 16.17 33.59 -0.34
N GLY A 286 14.93 34.07 -0.26
CA GLY A 286 13.82 33.67 -1.14
C GLY A 286 13.15 32.33 -0.77
N SER A 287 13.54 31.72 0.35
CA SER A 287 12.87 30.51 0.84
C SER A 287 11.54 30.85 1.51
N LEU A 288 10.56 29.97 1.35
CA LEU A 288 9.26 30.09 2.00
C LEU A 288 9.19 29.12 3.18
N VAL A 289 8.74 29.59 4.34
CA VAL A 289 8.54 28.79 5.53
C VAL A 289 7.08 28.83 5.95
N VAL A 290 6.52 27.67 6.21
CA VAL A 290 5.21 27.51 6.86
C VAL A 290 5.46 26.66 8.09
N CYS A 291 5.31 27.22 9.28
CA CYS A 291 5.50 26.49 10.54
C CYS A 291 4.21 26.53 11.38
N GLU A 292 3.98 25.49 12.16
CA GLU A 292 2.76 25.29 12.92
C GLU A 292 3.06 24.70 14.29
N THR A 293 2.34 25.18 15.31
CA THR A 293 2.40 24.66 16.68
C THR A 293 1.04 24.75 17.34
N SER A 294 0.78 23.88 18.32
CA SER A 294 -0.41 23.94 19.16
C SER A 294 -0.35 25.09 20.14
N LEU A 295 -1.50 25.71 20.38
CA LEU A 295 -1.66 26.72 21.43
C LEU A 295 -2.00 26.03 22.75
N SER A 296 -1.05 25.95 23.68
CA SER A 296 -1.25 25.37 25.01
C SER A 296 -2.10 26.30 25.89
N GLY A 297 -3.16 25.79 26.52
CA GLY A 297 -3.77 26.44 27.70
C GLY A 297 -4.91 27.45 27.49
N THR A 298 -5.41 27.68 26.27
CA THR A 298 -6.57 28.57 26.08
C THR A 298 -7.85 27.80 25.84
N GLY A 299 -8.78 27.86 26.80
CA GLY A 299 -10.14 27.30 26.75
C GLY A 299 -11.06 27.91 25.67
N ALA A 300 -10.50 28.53 24.64
CA ALA A 300 -11.18 28.91 23.41
C ALA A 300 -10.85 27.89 22.31
N GLY A 301 -11.14 26.63 22.59
CA GLY A 301 -11.26 25.63 21.53
C GLY A 301 -12.59 25.79 20.78
N PRO A 302 -12.76 25.12 19.64
CA PRO A 302 -14.06 25.03 18.97
C PRO A 302 -15.15 24.48 19.90
N SER A 303 -16.41 24.67 19.49
CA SER A 303 -17.62 24.46 20.30
C SER A 303 -17.55 23.28 21.29
N ALA A 304 -18.10 23.46 22.48
CA ALA A 304 -18.11 22.44 23.54
C ALA A 304 -18.75 21.12 23.10
N THR A 305 -19.65 21.15 22.10
CA THR A 305 -20.27 19.97 21.50
C THR A 305 -19.29 19.16 20.65
N SER A 306 -18.49 19.81 19.79
CA SER A 306 -17.47 19.14 18.99
C SER A 306 -16.35 18.56 19.86
N ALA A 307 -15.99 19.21 20.96
CA ALA A 307 -14.94 18.74 21.87
C ALA A 307 -15.21 17.36 22.50
N SER A 308 -16.46 16.86 22.49
CA SER A 308 -16.81 15.55 23.07
C SER A 308 -16.45 14.35 22.18
N GLN A 309 -16.28 14.54 20.86
CA GLN A 309 -16.00 13.45 19.90
C GLN A 309 -14.51 13.30 19.55
N PHE A 310 -13.66 14.23 20.03
CA PHE A 310 -12.24 14.29 19.71
C PHE A 310 -11.38 14.31 20.97
N VAL A 311 -10.22 13.67 20.88
CA VAL A 311 -9.12 13.87 21.83
C VAL A 311 -8.20 14.95 21.29
N ARG A 312 -7.98 16.01 22.07
CA ARG A 312 -7.08 17.10 21.71
C ARG A 312 -5.63 16.63 21.67
N ALA A 313 -5.10 16.51 20.47
CA ALA A 313 -3.69 16.24 20.24
C ALA A 313 -2.89 17.54 20.24
N GLU A 314 -1.57 17.41 20.39
CA GLU A 314 -0.66 18.54 20.44
C GLU A 314 0.32 18.44 19.26
N MET A 315 0.43 19.53 18.50
CA MET A 315 1.43 19.71 17.47
C MET A 315 2.59 20.50 18.07
N LEU A 316 3.76 19.88 18.14
CA LEU A 316 5.00 20.58 18.45
C LEU A 316 5.50 21.28 17.19
N PRO A 317 6.44 22.24 17.27
CA PRO A 317 6.87 23.02 16.10
C PRO A 317 7.21 22.13 14.90
N SER A 318 6.34 22.21 13.90
CA SER A 318 6.26 21.38 12.69
C SER A 318 6.08 22.28 11.47
N GLY A 319 6.20 21.74 10.26
CA GLY A 319 5.91 22.49 9.03
C GLY A 319 6.82 22.18 7.86
N TYR A 320 6.96 23.17 6.97
CA TYR A 320 7.60 23.06 5.67
C TYR A 320 8.61 24.21 5.46
N LEU A 321 9.84 23.85 5.08
CA LEU A 321 10.86 24.78 4.58
C LEU A 321 11.04 24.50 3.09
N ILE A 322 10.71 25.47 2.24
CA ILE A 322 10.69 25.33 0.79
C ILE A 322 11.71 26.28 0.19
N ARG A 323 12.77 25.72 -0.39
CA ARG A 323 13.90 26.48 -0.94
C ARG A 323 13.92 26.40 -2.46
N PRO A 324 13.92 27.53 -3.18
CA PRO A 324 14.02 27.52 -4.65
C PRO A 324 15.37 26.94 -5.12
N CYS A 325 15.38 26.30 -6.29
CA CYS A 325 16.59 25.71 -6.90
C CYS A 325 17.01 26.43 -8.18
N ASP A 326 18.33 26.55 -8.36
CA ASP A 326 18.93 27.00 -9.63
C ASP A 326 18.70 25.92 -10.70
N GLY A 327 17.70 26.11 -11.57
CA GLY A 327 17.31 25.14 -12.61
C GLY A 327 15.82 24.78 -12.64
N GLY A 328 15.00 25.42 -11.79
CA GLY A 328 13.55 25.21 -11.71
C GLY A 328 13.17 24.15 -10.68
N GLY A 329 12.12 24.43 -9.90
CA GLY A 329 11.67 23.58 -8.78
C GLY A 329 12.18 24.04 -7.42
N SER A 330 11.91 23.23 -6.40
CA SER A 330 12.20 23.52 -5.00
C SER A 330 12.69 22.29 -4.23
N ILE A 331 13.61 22.52 -3.30
CA ILE A 331 13.97 21.56 -2.24
C ILE A 331 13.01 21.81 -1.08
N ILE A 332 12.33 20.76 -0.64
CA ILE A 332 11.43 20.81 0.50
C ILE A 332 12.01 20.01 1.66
N HIS A 333 11.96 20.59 2.85
CA HIS A 333 12.08 19.88 4.12
C HIS A 333 10.73 19.90 4.82
N ILE A 334 10.24 18.72 5.22
CA ILE A 334 9.00 18.53 5.96
C ILE A 334 9.37 18.02 7.34
N VAL A 335 8.83 18.62 8.39
CA VAL A 335 8.95 18.13 9.77
C VAL A 335 7.55 18.00 10.34
N ASP A 336 7.21 16.79 10.77
CA ASP A 336 6.00 16.50 11.50
C ASP A 336 6.39 16.05 12.90
N HIS A 337 5.99 16.79 13.93
CA HIS A 337 6.26 16.45 15.31
C HIS A 337 4.98 16.63 16.12
N VAL A 338 4.37 15.51 16.50
CA VAL A 338 3.05 15.51 17.13
C VAL A 338 3.03 14.62 18.38
N ASN A 339 2.17 14.96 19.32
CA ASN A 339 1.79 14.13 20.43
C ASN A 339 0.30 13.80 20.29
N LEU A 340 0.03 12.55 19.90
CA LEU A 340 -1.31 12.05 19.60
C LEU A 340 -2.07 11.55 20.85
N GLN A 341 -1.56 11.88 22.05
CA GLN A 341 -2.16 11.50 23.33
C GLN A 341 -2.42 9.98 23.43
N ALA A 342 -1.39 9.17 23.15
CA ALA A 342 -1.51 7.71 23.08
C ALA A 342 -2.10 7.07 24.36
N TRP A 343 -1.91 7.69 25.52
CA TRP A 343 -2.48 7.23 26.79
C TRP A 343 -4.02 7.27 26.84
N SER A 344 -4.67 8.01 25.93
CA SER A 344 -6.13 8.07 25.80
C SER A 344 -6.75 6.82 25.15
N VAL A 345 -5.94 5.91 24.59
CA VAL A 345 -6.41 4.69 23.93
C VAL A 345 -6.02 3.42 24.68
N PRO A 346 -6.69 2.29 24.43
CA PRO A 346 -6.28 0.98 24.95
C PRO A 346 -4.81 0.68 24.63
N GLU A 347 -4.12 0.02 25.57
CA GLU A 347 -2.68 -0.27 25.47
C GLU A 347 -2.28 -0.95 24.17
N VAL A 348 -3.12 -1.88 23.69
CA VAL A 348 -2.91 -2.60 22.43
C VAL A 348 -2.86 -1.68 21.20
N LEU A 349 -3.49 -0.51 21.25
CA LEU A 349 -3.55 0.46 20.15
C LEU A 349 -2.53 1.59 20.27
N ARG A 350 -1.85 1.74 21.43
CA ARG A 350 -0.82 2.77 21.64
C ARG A 350 0.25 2.80 20.54
N PRO A 351 0.72 1.66 19.97
CA PRO A 351 1.68 1.69 18.87
C PRO A 351 1.23 2.50 17.65
N LEU A 352 -0.08 2.66 17.42
CA LEU A 352 -0.61 3.50 16.32
C LEU A 352 -0.38 5.00 16.54
N TYR A 353 -0.23 5.42 17.80
CA TYR A 353 -0.12 6.82 18.21
C TYR A 353 1.27 7.19 18.73
N GLU A 354 2.08 6.19 19.09
CA GLU A 354 3.47 6.34 19.58
C GLU A 354 4.52 5.99 18.54
N SER A 355 4.12 5.57 17.34
CA SER A 355 5.06 5.20 16.27
C SER A 355 5.36 6.37 15.34
N SER A 356 6.59 6.87 15.42
CA SER A 356 7.13 7.84 14.45
C SER A 356 7.11 7.32 13.01
N LYS A 357 7.20 5.99 12.82
CA LYS A 357 7.09 5.35 11.50
C LYS A 357 5.68 5.51 10.93
N VAL A 358 4.65 5.35 11.75
CA VAL A 358 3.24 5.54 11.33
C VAL A 358 3.00 6.99 10.92
N VAL A 359 3.49 7.97 11.71
CA VAL A 359 3.41 9.40 11.34
C VAL A 359 4.17 9.70 10.05
N ALA A 360 5.39 9.18 9.91
CA ALA A 360 6.18 9.35 8.70
C ALA A 360 5.43 8.84 7.48
N GLN A 361 4.86 7.63 7.53
CA GLN A 361 4.16 7.02 6.41
C GLN A 361 2.84 7.72 6.08
N LYS A 362 2.02 8.05 7.08
CA LYS A 362 0.68 8.61 6.85
C LYS A 362 0.68 10.09 6.51
N MET A 363 1.63 10.86 7.04
CA MET A 363 1.66 12.31 6.91
C MET A 363 2.87 12.80 6.09
N THR A 364 4.09 12.53 6.57
CA THR A 364 5.31 13.15 6.00
C THR A 364 5.65 12.65 4.60
N ILE A 365 5.66 11.33 4.40
CA ILE A 365 5.95 10.67 3.12
C ILE A 365 4.78 10.94 2.16
N SER A 366 3.54 10.81 2.63
CA SER A 366 2.34 11.12 1.85
C SER A 366 2.35 12.54 1.29
N ALA A 367 2.71 13.54 2.10
CA ALA A 367 2.83 14.94 1.66
C ALA A 367 3.83 15.08 0.51
N LEU A 368 5.05 14.52 0.67
CA LEU A 368 6.10 14.58 -0.34
C LEU A 368 5.70 13.82 -1.63
N ARG A 369 5.06 12.66 -1.50
CA ARG A 369 4.56 11.89 -2.64
C ARG A 369 3.49 12.65 -3.41
N TYR A 370 2.54 13.25 -2.70
CA TYR A 370 1.45 14.00 -3.32
C TYR A 370 1.96 15.19 -4.13
N ILE A 371 2.84 16.03 -3.58
CA ILE A 371 3.38 17.18 -4.33
C ILE A 371 4.25 16.74 -5.53
N ARG A 372 4.99 15.62 -5.42
CA ARG A 372 5.70 15.03 -6.56
C ARG A 372 4.73 14.52 -7.62
N GLN A 373 3.59 13.97 -7.22
CA GLN A 373 2.53 13.55 -8.13
C GLN A 373 1.96 14.72 -8.91
N ILE A 374 1.58 15.80 -8.23
CA ILE A 374 1.08 17.01 -8.89
C ILE A 374 2.13 17.59 -9.85
N ALA A 375 3.41 17.59 -9.46
CA ALA A 375 4.50 18.07 -10.30
C ALA A 375 4.65 17.27 -11.62
N GLN A 376 4.55 15.94 -11.56
CA GLN A 376 4.66 15.07 -12.74
C GLN A 376 3.46 15.16 -13.68
N GLU A 377 2.28 15.36 -13.13
CA GLU A 377 1.07 15.53 -13.94
C GLU A 377 1.06 16.89 -14.63
N THR A 378 1.52 17.93 -13.94
CA THR A 378 1.66 19.28 -14.51
C THR A 378 2.72 19.31 -15.61
N SER A 379 3.75 18.46 -15.55
CA SER A 379 4.77 18.35 -16.60
C SER A 379 4.31 17.57 -17.85
N GLY A 380 3.16 16.88 -17.79
CA GLY A 380 2.64 16.07 -18.90
C GLY A 380 3.39 14.75 -19.13
N GLU A 381 4.21 14.31 -18.16
CA GLU A 381 5.03 13.10 -18.27
C GLU A 381 4.23 11.80 -18.08
N VAL A 382 3.02 11.88 -17.50
CA VAL A 382 2.16 10.74 -17.18
C VAL A 382 0.91 10.72 -18.08
N VAL A 383 0.75 9.67 -18.88
CA VAL A 383 -0.46 9.39 -19.68
C VAL A 383 -1.08 8.09 -19.19
N TYR A 384 -2.19 8.16 -18.46
CA TYR A 384 -2.94 6.95 -18.06
C TYR A 384 -3.71 6.36 -19.26
N GLY A 385 -3.66 5.04 -19.40
CA GLY A 385 -4.08 4.31 -20.60
C GLY A 385 -5.57 4.31 -20.95
N LEU A 386 -6.44 4.83 -20.08
CA LEU A 386 -7.91 4.78 -20.24
C LEU A 386 -8.59 6.13 -20.48
N GLY A 387 -7.83 7.20 -20.70
CA GLY A 387 -8.38 8.48 -21.18
C GLY A 387 -9.07 9.36 -20.14
N ARG A 388 -9.14 8.97 -18.85
CA ARG A 388 -9.51 9.88 -17.75
C ARG A 388 -8.29 10.67 -17.25
N GLN A 389 -8.51 11.94 -16.90
CA GLN A 389 -7.45 12.79 -16.38
C GLN A 389 -6.94 12.27 -15.02
N PRO A 390 -5.62 12.33 -14.74
CA PRO A 390 -5.06 11.95 -13.43
C PRO A 390 -5.79 12.56 -12.22
N ALA A 391 -6.23 13.82 -12.35
CA ALA A 391 -6.95 14.55 -11.32
C ALA A 391 -8.24 13.83 -10.90
N VAL A 392 -9.01 13.34 -11.87
CA VAL A 392 -10.26 12.62 -11.64
C VAL A 392 -10.00 11.32 -10.86
N LEU A 393 -8.95 10.57 -11.21
CA LEU A 393 -8.59 9.34 -10.51
C LEU A 393 -8.20 9.61 -9.05
N ARG A 394 -7.47 10.70 -8.78
CA ARG A 394 -7.19 11.12 -7.40
C ARG A 394 -8.45 11.49 -6.65
N THR A 395 -9.36 12.24 -7.28
CA THR A 395 -10.64 12.62 -6.67
C THR A 395 -11.44 11.38 -6.29
N PHE A 396 -11.51 10.35 -7.14
CA PHE A 396 -12.17 9.09 -6.76
C PHE A 396 -11.52 8.41 -5.56
N THR A 397 -10.20 8.31 -5.55
CA THR A 397 -9.43 7.70 -4.47
C THR A 397 -9.63 8.47 -3.14
N GLN A 398 -9.69 9.82 -3.21
CA GLN A 398 -10.01 10.69 -2.08
C GLN A 398 -11.44 10.48 -1.57
N ARG A 399 -12.42 10.44 -2.46
CA ARG A 399 -13.84 10.26 -2.10
C ARG A 399 -14.09 8.88 -1.49
N LEU A 400 -13.46 7.82 -2.00
CA LEU A 400 -13.50 6.48 -1.41
C LEU A 400 -12.90 6.47 0.00
N SER A 401 -11.69 7.02 0.16
CA SER A 401 -11.01 7.06 1.46
C SER A 401 -11.79 7.88 2.49
N ARG A 402 -12.28 9.05 2.10
CA ARG A 402 -13.04 9.96 2.95
C ARG A 402 -14.36 9.33 3.39
N GLY A 403 -15.16 8.81 2.45
CA GLY A 403 -16.43 8.19 2.78
C GLY A 403 -16.28 6.91 3.63
N PHE A 404 -15.18 6.17 3.48
CA PHE A 404 -14.87 5.05 4.37
C PHE A 404 -14.48 5.51 5.78
N ASN A 405 -13.68 6.58 5.89
CA ASN A 405 -13.34 7.19 7.17
C ASN A 405 -14.55 7.80 7.89
N ASP A 406 -15.47 8.43 7.15
CA ASP A 406 -16.75 8.93 7.66
C ASP A 406 -17.59 7.78 8.22
N ALA A 407 -17.66 6.65 7.51
CA ALA A 407 -18.36 5.45 7.97
C ALA A 407 -17.77 4.92 9.31
N ILE A 408 -16.43 4.81 9.39
CA ILE A 408 -15.74 4.35 10.61
C ILE A 408 -16.03 5.26 11.80
N ASN A 409 -16.02 6.58 11.61
CA ASN A 409 -16.12 7.52 12.72
C ASN A 409 -17.57 7.84 13.08
N GLY A 410 -18.44 8.13 12.10
CA GLY A 410 -19.86 8.42 12.31
C GLY A 410 -20.08 9.62 13.23
N PHE A 411 -19.56 10.79 12.86
CA PHE A 411 -19.67 12.01 13.67
C PHE A 411 -21.11 12.54 13.73
N ASN A 412 -21.47 13.13 14.88
CA ASN A 412 -22.83 13.62 15.10
C ASN A 412 -23.10 14.88 14.27
N ASP A 413 -22.06 15.69 14.07
CA ASP A 413 -22.09 16.89 13.23
C ASP A 413 -22.51 16.58 11.77
N ASP A 414 -22.23 15.35 11.29
CA ASP A 414 -22.59 14.90 9.94
C ASP A 414 -23.96 14.17 9.91
N GLY A 415 -24.70 14.19 11.03
CA GLY A 415 -26.03 13.58 11.14
C GLY A 415 -26.05 12.09 11.49
N TRP A 416 -24.91 11.49 11.85
CA TRP A 416 -24.85 10.10 12.30
C TRP A 416 -25.37 9.95 13.74
N SER A 417 -26.04 8.83 13.99
CA SER A 417 -26.51 8.42 15.32
C SER A 417 -26.31 6.92 15.50
N ILE A 418 -25.85 6.48 16.68
CA ILE A 418 -25.62 5.06 16.97
C ILE A 418 -26.96 4.40 17.33
N LEU A 419 -27.25 3.26 16.69
CA LEU A 419 -28.37 2.39 17.02
C LEU A 419 -27.92 1.37 18.06
N ASN A 420 -28.63 1.31 19.19
CA ASN A 420 -28.44 0.27 20.18
C ASN A 420 -29.18 -0.99 19.72
N CYS A 421 -28.49 -1.87 18.98
CA CYS A 421 -29.02 -3.18 18.63
C CYS A 421 -28.86 -4.15 19.81
N ASP A 422 -29.98 -4.59 20.37
CA ASP A 422 -30.05 -5.53 21.50
C ASP A 422 -29.56 -6.92 21.04
N GLY A 423 -28.29 -7.28 21.28
CA GLY A 423 -27.86 -8.67 21.09
C GLY A 423 -26.37 -9.04 21.01
N ALA A 424 -25.42 -8.16 20.66
CA ALA A 424 -23.97 -8.47 20.73
C ALA A 424 -23.11 -7.22 20.49
N GLU A 425 -22.12 -6.96 21.36
CA GLU A 425 -21.23 -5.77 21.33
C GLU A 425 -20.23 -5.73 20.15
N ASP A 426 -20.16 -6.78 19.33
CA ASP A 426 -19.08 -6.95 18.32
C ASP A 426 -19.25 -6.07 17.07
N VAL A 427 -20.47 -5.60 16.77
CA VAL A 427 -20.78 -4.78 15.59
C VAL A 427 -21.55 -3.53 16.01
N VAL A 428 -21.01 -2.37 15.67
CA VAL A 428 -21.65 -1.07 15.89
C VAL A 428 -22.44 -0.70 14.64
N VAL A 429 -23.70 -0.33 14.83
CA VAL A 429 -24.56 0.20 13.76
C VAL A 429 -24.79 1.69 13.98
N ALA A 430 -24.53 2.48 12.95
CA ALA A 430 -24.82 3.91 12.93
C ALA A 430 -25.75 4.23 11.77
N LEU A 431 -26.59 5.24 11.94
CA LEU A 431 -27.61 5.63 10.98
C LEU A 431 -27.51 7.13 10.70
N ASN A 432 -27.49 7.47 9.42
CA ASN A 432 -27.53 8.83 8.91
C ASN A 432 -28.83 9.03 8.14
N SER A 433 -29.73 9.83 8.71
CA SER A 433 -31.02 10.14 8.12
C SER A 433 -30.92 11.38 7.24
N ALA A 434 -31.50 11.34 6.04
CA ALA A 434 -31.52 12.48 5.11
C ALA A 434 -32.19 13.75 5.67
N LYS A 435 -32.86 13.69 6.84
CA LYS A 435 -33.48 14.86 7.49
C LYS A 435 -32.47 15.89 8.04
N ASN A 436 -31.18 15.54 8.18
CA ASN A 436 -30.17 16.40 8.81
C ASN A 436 -29.12 16.99 7.84
N LEU A 437 -29.27 16.81 6.53
CA LEU A 437 -28.29 17.26 5.54
C LEU A 437 -28.50 18.75 5.19
N THR A 438 -27.97 19.66 6.01
CA THR A 438 -27.81 21.08 5.63
C THR A 438 -26.33 21.44 5.49
N ALA A 439 -26.04 22.06 4.35
CA ALA A 439 -24.80 22.75 3.96
C ALA A 439 -23.58 21.88 3.63
N ASP A 440 -23.27 21.86 2.32
CA ASP A 440 -22.05 21.40 1.64
C ASP A 440 -21.88 19.91 1.28
N ALA A 441 -21.69 19.70 -0.04
CA ALA A 441 -21.26 18.51 -0.79
C ALA A 441 -22.30 17.42 -1.14
N SER A 442 -22.80 17.48 -2.38
CA SER A 442 -22.93 16.35 -3.33
C SER A 442 -23.52 15.00 -2.86
N VAL A 443 -24.61 14.97 -2.08
CA VAL A 443 -25.33 13.72 -1.78
C VAL A 443 -26.78 13.79 -2.24
N VAL A 444 -27.18 12.78 -3.00
CA VAL A 444 -28.49 12.59 -3.63
C VAL A 444 -29.59 12.53 -2.56
N PRO A 445 -30.80 13.09 -2.80
CA PRO A 445 -31.93 12.84 -1.92
C PRO A 445 -32.37 11.38 -2.10
N LEU A 446 -31.78 10.47 -1.33
CA LEU A 446 -32.38 9.15 -1.14
C LEU A 446 -33.75 9.36 -0.46
N LEU A 447 -34.77 8.61 -0.88
CA LEU A 447 -36.08 8.54 -0.20
C LEU A 447 -35.99 8.00 1.25
N GLY A 448 -34.78 7.67 1.73
CA GLY A 448 -34.47 7.28 3.11
C GLY A 448 -33.08 7.76 3.55
N GLY A 449 -32.24 6.87 4.08
CA GLY A 449 -30.93 7.26 4.65
C GLY A 449 -29.82 6.25 4.36
N VAL A 450 -28.70 6.41 5.04
CA VAL A 450 -27.56 5.48 5.00
C VAL A 450 -27.39 4.84 6.37
N LEU A 451 -27.27 3.52 6.39
CA LEU A 451 -26.92 2.74 7.56
C LEU A 451 -25.48 2.24 7.41
N CYS A 452 -24.67 2.38 8.45
CA CYS A 452 -23.31 1.86 8.50
C CYS A 452 -23.22 0.78 9.58
N ALA A 453 -22.78 -0.42 9.21
CA ALA A 453 -22.37 -1.45 10.15
C ALA A 453 -20.85 -1.57 10.15
N LYS A 454 -20.23 -1.45 11.32
CA LYS A 454 -18.77 -1.37 11.46
C LYS A 454 -18.27 -2.14 12.67
N ALA A 455 -17.06 -2.68 12.55
CA ALA A 455 -16.42 -3.46 13.60
C ALA A 455 -14.90 -3.31 13.51
N SER A 456 -14.20 -3.54 14.62
CA SER A 456 -12.75 -3.66 14.63
C SER A 456 -12.33 -4.83 15.50
N MET A 457 -11.32 -5.58 15.07
CA MET A 457 -10.79 -6.72 15.81
C MET A 457 -9.26 -6.79 15.72
N LEU A 458 -8.66 -7.52 16.65
CA LEU A 458 -7.23 -7.79 16.65
C LEU A 458 -6.93 -9.10 15.92
N LEU A 459 -6.03 -9.04 14.95
CA LEU A 459 -5.47 -10.20 14.26
C LEU A 459 -4.10 -10.54 14.84
N GLN A 460 -3.81 -11.84 14.96
CA GLN A 460 -2.54 -12.34 15.46
C GLN A 460 -1.78 -13.08 14.37
N ASN A 461 -0.55 -12.64 14.12
CA ASN A 461 0.38 -13.20 13.14
C ASN A 461 -0.23 -13.26 11.73
N VAL A 462 -1.01 -12.26 11.32
CA VAL A 462 -1.56 -12.20 9.95
C VAL A 462 -0.82 -11.12 9.18
N PRO A 463 -0.11 -11.45 8.08
CA PRO A 463 0.46 -10.47 7.18
C PRO A 463 -0.65 -9.63 6.52
N PRO A 464 -0.68 -8.29 6.72
CA PRO A 464 -1.74 -7.43 6.18
C PRO A 464 -1.88 -7.51 4.65
N ALA A 465 -0.76 -7.56 3.93
CA ALA A 465 -0.73 -7.63 2.47
C ALA A 465 -1.39 -8.91 1.95
N MET A 466 -1.09 -10.07 2.55
CA MET A 466 -1.70 -11.35 2.17
C MET A 466 -3.20 -11.37 2.40
N LEU A 467 -3.67 -10.81 3.52
CA LEU A 467 -5.10 -10.73 3.79
C LEU A 467 -5.82 -9.82 2.80
N VAL A 468 -5.28 -8.62 2.50
CA VAL A 468 -5.88 -7.73 1.50
C VAL A 468 -5.89 -8.35 0.11
N ARG A 469 -4.82 -9.06 -0.28
CA ARG A 469 -4.77 -9.80 -1.55
C ARG A 469 -5.87 -10.83 -1.63
N PHE A 470 -6.03 -11.65 -0.59
CA PHE A 470 -7.11 -12.63 -0.53
C PHE A 470 -8.48 -11.96 -0.66
N LEU A 471 -8.73 -10.90 0.12
CA LEU A 471 -10.02 -10.20 0.09
C LEU A 471 -10.33 -9.60 -1.29
N ARG A 472 -9.30 -9.12 -1.98
CA ARG A 472 -9.38 -8.58 -3.34
C ARG A 472 -9.67 -9.67 -4.38
N GLU A 473 -8.98 -10.81 -4.29
CA GLU A 473 -9.00 -11.87 -5.31
C GLU A 473 -10.16 -12.86 -5.10
N HIS A 474 -10.61 -13.07 -3.86
CA HIS A 474 -11.60 -14.08 -3.46
C HIS A 474 -12.90 -13.45 -2.92
N ARG A 475 -13.43 -12.41 -3.60
CA ARG A 475 -14.64 -11.70 -3.14
C ARG A 475 -15.84 -12.62 -2.88
N SER A 476 -16.06 -13.62 -3.74
CA SER A 476 -17.18 -14.56 -3.62
C SER A 476 -17.11 -15.46 -2.39
N GLU A 477 -15.95 -15.58 -1.73
CA GLU A 477 -15.79 -16.40 -0.52
C GLU A 477 -16.25 -15.69 0.76
N TRP A 478 -16.35 -14.37 0.72
CA TRP A 478 -16.73 -13.56 1.89
C TRP A 478 -17.90 -12.61 1.65
N ALA A 479 -18.18 -12.20 0.40
CA ALA A 479 -19.26 -11.30 0.05
C ALA A 479 -20.48 -12.06 -0.49
N ASP A 480 -21.67 -11.57 -0.13
CA ASP A 480 -22.95 -12.06 -0.66
C ASP A 480 -23.37 -11.20 -1.85
N PHE A 481 -23.49 -11.82 -3.02
CA PHE A 481 -23.90 -11.14 -4.25
C PHE A 481 -25.26 -10.44 -4.10
N THR A 482 -26.19 -11.01 -3.33
CA THR A 482 -27.53 -10.43 -3.14
C THR A 482 -27.48 -9.09 -2.41
N VAL A 483 -26.54 -8.95 -1.47
CA VAL A 483 -26.33 -7.72 -0.70
C VAL A 483 -25.64 -6.65 -1.56
N ASP A 484 -24.64 -7.05 -2.35
CA ASP A 484 -23.98 -6.17 -3.32
C ASP A 484 -24.97 -5.67 -4.39
N ALA A 485 -25.85 -6.56 -4.87
CA ALA A 485 -26.92 -6.21 -5.81
C ALA A 485 -27.97 -5.28 -5.18
N TYR A 486 -28.33 -5.49 -3.91
CA TYR A 486 -29.21 -4.59 -3.16
C TYR A 486 -28.64 -3.17 -3.07
N ALA A 487 -27.37 -3.03 -2.67
CA ALA A 487 -26.72 -1.72 -2.57
C ALA A 487 -26.64 -1.02 -3.93
N ALA A 488 -26.28 -1.75 -5.00
CA ALA A 488 -26.18 -1.20 -6.34
C ALA A 488 -27.54 -0.78 -6.94
N THR A 489 -28.60 -1.57 -6.71
CA THR A 489 -29.94 -1.25 -7.24
C THR A 489 -30.58 -0.07 -6.52
N SER A 490 -30.38 0.04 -5.21
CA SER A 490 -30.89 1.14 -4.39
C SER A 490 -30.30 2.50 -4.80
N LEU A 491 -29.04 2.52 -5.26
CA LEU A 491 -28.39 3.73 -5.79
C LEU A 491 -28.86 4.10 -7.21
N LYS A 492 -29.27 3.13 -8.03
CA LYS A 492 -29.80 3.39 -9.38
C LYS A 492 -31.20 4.03 -9.35
N SER A 493 -32.01 3.68 -8.34
CA SER A 493 -33.39 4.19 -8.19
C SER A 493 -33.46 5.71 -7.92
N SER A 494 -32.36 6.33 -7.47
CA SER A 494 -32.34 7.73 -7.02
C SER A 494 -31.79 8.74 -8.03
N THR A 495 -31.38 8.32 -9.24
CA THR A 495 -30.73 9.21 -10.21
C THR A 495 -31.73 9.76 -11.24
N CYS A 496 -32.20 11.00 -11.05
CA CYS A 496 -32.89 11.75 -12.11
C CYS A 496 -31.86 12.11 -13.20
N SER A 497 -32.11 11.66 -14.42
CA SER A 497 -31.22 11.80 -15.58
C SER A 497 -31.03 13.26 -16.00
N TYR A 498 -29.86 13.84 -15.74
CA TYR A 498 -29.37 15.04 -16.42
C TYR A 498 -28.43 14.65 -17.57
N PRO A 499 -28.61 15.19 -18.78
CA PRO A 499 -27.66 14.99 -19.86
C PRO A 499 -26.50 15.98 -19.66
N VAL A 500 -25.26 15.47 -19.64
CA VAL A 500 -24.01 16.12 -20.13
C VAL A 500 -22.81 15.57 -19.36
N THR A 501 -22.07 14.69 -20.03
CA THR A 501 -20.60 14.48 -20.09
C THR A 501 -20.35 13.03 -20.48
N ARG A 502 -19.24 12.78 -21.22
CA ARG A 502 -19.02 11.53 -21.97
C ARG A 502 -19.09 10.30 -21.04
N PRO A 503 -20.12 9.43 -21.17
CA PRO A 503 -20.17 8.21 -20.39
C PRO A 503 -19.06 7.26 -20.86
N THR A 504 -18.35 6.64 -19.91
CA THR A 504 -17.39 5.58 -20.20
C THR A 504 -18.15 4.25 -20.16
N ARG A 505 -18.44 3.64 -21.31
CA ARG A 505 -18.99 2.27 -21.30
C ARG A 505 -17.87 1.28 -21.00
N PHE A 506 -18.04 0.49 -19.94
CA PHE A 506 -17.17 -0.64 -19.62
C PHE A 506 -17.46 -1.80 -20.59
N THR A 507 -16.90 -1.72 -21.80
CA THR A 507 -17.05 -2.78 -22.81
C THR A 507 -15.87 -3.75 -22.74
N GLY A 508 -16.03 -4.83 -21.98
CA GLY A 508 -15.01 -5.88 -21.87
C GLY A 508 -15.51 -7.13 -21.14
N THR A 509 -14.94 -8.29 -21.47
CA THR A 509 -15.12 -9.57 -20.76
C THR A 509 -14.23 -9.68 -19.51
N GLN A 510 -13.51 -8.60 -19.15
CA GLN A 510 -12.60 -8.60 -18.01
C GLN A 510 -13.37 -8.32 -16.71
N ILE A 511 -13.19 -9.21 -15.72
CA ILE A 511 -13.79 -9.11 -14.38
C ILE A 511 -13.19 -7.93 -13.59
N ILE A 512 -11.90 -7.63 -13.79
CA ILE A 512 -11.18 -6.51 -13.16
C ILE A 512 -10.57 -5.63 -14.25
N MET A 513 -10.92 -4.35 -14.24
CA MET A 513 -10.44 -3.34 -15.18
C MET A 513 -9.62 -2.27 -14.42
N PRO A 514 -8.29 -2.21 -14.56
CA PRO A 514 -7.47 -1.23 -13.87
C PRO A 514 -7.68 0.17 -14.45
N LEU A 515 -8.07 1.16 -13.64
CA LEU A 515 -8.26 2.56 -14.06
C LEU A 515 -6.98 3.38 -13.94
N GLY A 516 -6.16 3.12 -12.93
CA GLY A 516 -4.90 3.81 -12.71
C GLY A 516 -4.18 3.32 -11.47
N GLN A 517 -2.89 3.65 -11.38
CA GLN A 517 -2.03 3.34 -10.24
C GLN A 517 -1.29 4.62 -9.84
N THR A 518 -1.11 4.84 -8.53
CA THR A 518 -0.32 5.98 -8.05
C THR A 518 1.15 5.78 -8.34
N ILE A 519 1.91 6.87 -8.23
CA ILE A 519 3.38 6.84 -8.36
C ILE A 519 3.94 5.80 -7.40
N GLU A 520 4.87 4.97 -7.89
CA GLU A 520 5.46 3.84 -7.16
C GLU A 520 4.55 2.61 -6.94
N HIS A 521 3.38 2.56 -7.59
CA HIS A 521 2.46 1.39 -7.61
C HIS A 521 1.89 1.01 -6.21
N GLU A 522 1.80 1.95 -5.28
CA GLU A 522 1.31 1.66 -3.92
C GLU A 522 -0.22 1.58 -3.82
N GLU A 523 -0.93 2.42 -4.58
CA GLU A 523 -2.39 2.41 -4.64
C GLU A 523 -2.84 2.03 -6.06
N MET A 524 -3.79 1.09 -6.13
CA MET A 524 -4.41 0.65 -7.38
C MET A 524 -5.89 1.00 -7.35
N LEU A 525 -6.37 1.69 -8.39
CA LEU A 525 -7.78 1.98 -8.60
C LEU A 525 -8.29 1.14 -9.77
N GLU A 526 -9.31 0.34 -9.52
CA GLU A 526 -9.84 -0.68 -10.43
C GLU A 526 -11.36 -0.65 -10.46
N VAL A 527 -11.97 -1.12 -11.54
CA VAL A 527 -13.40 -1.42 -11.62
C VAL A 527 -13.58 -2.92 -11.66
N VAL A 528 -14.36 -3.46 -10.72
CA VAL A 528 -14.68 -4.88 -10.63
C VAL A 528 -16.11 -5.09 -11.10
N ARG A 529 -16.31 -6.00 -12.05
CA ARG A 529 -17.63 -6.44 -12.52
C ARG A 529 -17.98 -7.77 -11.84
N LEU A 530 -19.12 -7.81 -11.16
CA LEU A 530 -19.67 -9.00 -10.54
C LEU A 530 -20.83 -9.53 -11.39
N GLU A 531 -20.69 -10.76 -11.87
CA GLU A 531 -21.70 -11.43 -12.70
C GLU A 531 -22.76 -12.12 -11.81
N GLY A 532 -24.03 -11.79 -12.05
CA GLY A 532 -25.16 -12.40 -11.34
C GLY A 532 -25.66 -13.66 -12.05
N HIS A 533 -25.73 -14.78 -11.35
CA HIS A 533 -26.33 -16.01 -11.87
C HIS A 533 -27.85 -15.96 -11.64
N GLY A 534 -28.59 -15.38 -12.60
CA GLY A 534 -30.06 -15.31 -12.57
C GLY A 534 -30.70 -15.52 -13.94
N ASP A 535 -31.95 -16.00 -13.94
CA ASP A 535 -32.73 -16.30 -15.15
C ASP A 535 -32.81 -15.11 -16.14
N ALA A 536 -33.04 -15.44 -17.40
CA ALA A 536 -32.86 -14.64 -18.64
C ALA A 536 -33.48 -13.21 -18.71
N PHE A 537 -34.10 -12.70 -17.64
CA PHE A 537 -34.72 -11.37 -17.60
C PHE A 537 -34.27 -10.47 -16.43
N SER A 538 -33.31 -10.88 -15.58
CA SER A 538 -32.84 -10.02 -14.47
C SER A 538 -31.36 -10.11 -14.11
N SER A 539 -30.50 -10.79 -14.89
CA SER A 539 -29.03 -10.73 -14.73
C SER A 539 -28.52 -9.31 -14.93
N ARG A 540 -28.43 -8.53 -13.85
CA ARG A 540 -27.81 -7.19 -13.84
C ARG A 540 -26.42 -7.32 -13.23
N ASP A 541 -25.42 -7.06 -14.05
CA ASP A 541 -24.04 -6.94 -13.58
C ASP A 541 -23.92 -5.82 -12.53
N VAL A 542 -23.27 -6.12 -11.42
CA VAL A 542 -22.91 -5.12 -10.40
C VAL A 542 -21.50 -4.64 -10.70
N HIS A 543 -21.31 -3.32 -10.77
CA HIS A 543 -19.99 -2.72 -10.97
C HIS A 543 -19.56 -2.06 -9.66
N LEU A 544 -18.33 -2.32 -9.24
CA LEU A 544 -17.72 -1.73 -8.06
C LEU A 544 -16.49 -0.93 -8.48
N LEU A 545 -16.37 0.30 -8.01
CA LEU A 545 -15.10 1.03 -8.01
C LEU A 545 -14.31 0.60 -6.78
N GLN A 546 -13.09 0.12 -6.96
CA GLN A 546 -12.27 -0.49 -5.92
C GLN A 546 -10.89 0.17 -5.85
N MET A 547 -10.50 0.58 -4.64
CA MET A 547 -9.18 1.06 -4.28
C MET A 547 -8.47 0.02 -3.40
N CYS A 548 -7.26 -0.34 -3.78
CA CYS A 548 -6.41 -1.26 -3.03
C CYS A 548 -5.09 -0.59 -2.68
N SER A 549 -4.62 -0.71 -1.44
CA SER A 549 -3.32 -0.21 -0.99
C SER A 549 -2.59 -1.25 -0.14
N GLY A 550 -1.25 -1.21 -0.14
CA GLY A 550 -0.43 -2.11 0.70
C GLY A 550 -0.52 -3.59 0.34
N VAL A 551 -0.57 -3.89 -0.97
CA VAL A 551 -0.71 -5.26 -1.54
C VAL A 551 0.65 -5.97 -1.66
N ASP A 552 1.74 -5.21 -1.76
CA ASP A 552 3.11 -5.75 -1.79
C ASP A 552 3.70 -5.81 -0.38
N GLU A 553 4.20 -6.99 0.02
CA GLU A 553 4.87 -7.19 1.32
C GLU A 553 6.14 -6.36 1.47
N ASN A 554 6.78 -6.00 0.35
CA ASN A 554 8.01 -5.21 0.34
C ASN A 554 7.74 -3.70 0.30
N ALA A 555 6.50 -3.27 0.09
CA ALA A 555 6.14 -1.86 0.06
C ALA A 555 6.08 -1.28 1.48
N VAL A 556 6.67 -0.09 1.65
CA VAL A 556 6.77 0.60 2.95
C VAL A 556 5.45 1.33 3.25
N GLY A 557 4.35 0.59 3.46
CA GLY A 557 3.02 1.14 3.78
C GLY A 557 2.72 1.21 5.28
N ALA A 558 1.86 2.16 5.69
CA ALA A 558 1.35 2.27 7.06
C ALA A 558 0.22 1.28 7.37
N CYS A 559 -0.54 0.90 6.34
CA CYS A 559 -1.66 -0.03 6.41
C CYS A 559 -1.92 -0.65 5.04
N SER A 560 -2.63 -1.78 5.02
CA SER A 560 -3.18 -2.38 3.81
C SER A 560 -4.69 -2.16 3.80
N GLU A 561 -5.24 -1.72 2.68
CA GLU A 561 -6.67 -1.38 2.57
C GLU A 561 -7.30 -1.97 1.30
N LEU A 562 -8.56 -2.32 1.41
CA LEU A 562 -9.44 -2.66 0.30
C LEU A 562 -10.76 -1.91 0.50
N ILE A 563 -10.96 -0.84 -0.26
CA ILE A 563 -12.14 0.04 -0.15
C ILE A 563 -12.84 0.05 -1.49
N PHE A 564 -14.14 -0.18 -1.51
CA PHE A 564 -14.94 -0.22 -2.74
C PHE A 564 -16.28 0.47 -2.57
N ALA A 565 -16.86 0.93 -3.68
CA ALA A 565 -18.19 1.49 -3.72
C ALA A 565 -18.93 1.01 -4.99
N PRO A 566 -20.24 0.71 -4.89
CA PRO A 566 -21.04 0.41 -6.07
C PRO A 566 -21.13 1.62 -7.01
N ILE A 567 -21.01 1.36 -8.31
CA ILE A 567 -21.10 2.36 -9.39
C ILE A 567 -22.07 1.91 -10.48
N ASP A 568 -22.58 2.86 -11.24
CA ASP A 568 -23.39 2.59 -12.43
C ASP A 568 -22.53 2.48 -13.70
N GLU A 569 -23.04 1.84 -14.75
CA GLU A 569 -22.32 1.60 -16.01
C GLU A 569 -21.90 2.90 -16.70
N MET A 570 -22.62 4.01 -16.48
CA MET A 570 -22.33 5.33 -17.06
C MET A 570 -21.40 6.19 -16.18
N PHE A 571 -21.11 5.76 -14.94
CA PHE A 571 -20.32 6.41 -13.88
C PHE A 571 -19.76 7.82 -14.18
N PRO A 572 -20.51 8.92 -13.91
CA PRO A 572 -20.01 10.28 -14.05
C PRO A 572 -18.97 10.64 -12.97
N ASP A 573 -18.14 11.65 -13.23
CA ASP A 573 -17.04 12.05 -12.33
C ASP A 573 -17.53 12.49 -10.94
N ASP A 574 -18.73 13.06 -10.87
CA ASP A 574 -19.34 13.57 -9.62
C ASP A 574 -20.30 12.56 -8.95
N ALA A 575 -20.42 11.33 -9.46
CA ALA A 575 -21.33 10.32 -8.92
C ALA A 575 -21.11 10.09 -7.41
N PRO A 576 -22.16 10.07 -6.57
CA PRO A 576 -22.00 9.78 -5.15
C PRO A 576 -21.41 8.38 -4.96
N LEU A 577 -20.45 8.25 -4.05
CA LEU A 577 -19.87 6.98 -3.68
C LEU A 577 -20.33 6.63 -2.28
N LEU A 578 -20.63 5.36 -2.05
CA LEU A 578 -20.97 4.81 -0.74
C LEU A 578 -19.91 3.76 -0.35
N PRO A 579 -18.74 4.19 0.20
CA PRO A 579 -17.60 3.31 0.36
C PRO A 579 -17.78 2.29 1.48
N SER A 580 -17.42 1.05 1.21
CA SER A 580 -17.35 -0.06 2.16
C SER A 580 -16.02 -0.78 2.01
N GLY A 581 -15.55 -1.48 3.03
CA GLY A 581 -14.30 -2.20 2.90
C GLY A 581 -13.58 -2.55 4.20
N PHE A 582 -12.27 -2.72 4.07
CA PHE A 582 -11.36 -3.25 5.06
C PHE A 582 -10.11 -2.39 5.17
N ARG A 583 -9.63 -2.21 6.40
CA ARG A 583 -8.34 -1.61 6.72
C ARG A 583 -7.61 -2.49 7.70
N ILE A 584 -6.37 -2.86 7.40
CA ILE A 584 -5.51 -3.65 8.26
C ILE A 584 -4.26 -2.85 8.60
N ILE A 585 -4.06 -2.57 9.89
CA ILE A 585 -2.95 -1.76 10.39
C ILE A 585 -2.05 -2.64 11.27
N PRO A 586 -0.78 -2.88 10.90
CA PRO A 586 0.15 -3.61 11.75
C PRO A 586 0.47 -2.84 13.04
N LEU A 587 0.54 -3.56 14.15
CA LEU A 587 0.96 -3.06 15.46
C LEU A 587 2.40 -3.52 15.71
N ASP A 588 3.37 -2.67 15.39
CA ASP A 588 4.79 -2.96 15.58
C ASP A 588 5.09 -3.23 17.08
N SER A 589 5.52 -4.44 17.42
CA SER A 589 5.64 -4.91 18.82
C SER A 589 6.94 -4.53 19.53
N LYS A 590 7.78 -3.67 18.94
CA LYS A 590 9.14 -3.41 19.44
C LYS A 590 9.23 -2.39 20.58
N SER A 591 8.16 -1.73 20.99
CA SER A 591 8.24 -0.71 22.06
C SER A 591 8.14 -1.25 23.50
N VAL A 592 7.62 -2.48 23.71
CA VAL A 592 7.27 -2.94 25.06
C VAL A 592 8.41 -3.70 25.77
N LYS A 593 9.43 -4.21 25.06
CA LYS A 593 10.48 -5.03 25.66
C LYS A 593 11.57 -4.27 26.43
N PHE A 594 11.56 -2.94 26.44
CA PHE A 594 12.45 -2.12 27.28
C PHE A 594 11.81 -1.69 28.61
N CYS A 595 10.59 -2.16 28.90
CA CYS A 595 9.82 -1.78 30.08
C CYS A 595 9.65 -2.97 31.03
N LEU A 596 10.76 -3.57 31.47
CA LEU A 596 10.91 -4.31 32.74
C LEU A 596 12.40 -4.58 32.88
N GLY A 597 13.00 -4.04 33.94
CA GLY A 597 14.44 -3.85 34.05
C GLY A 597 15.25 -5.14 33.96
N ASP A 598 16.40 -5.04 33.30
CA ASP A 598 17.65 -5.30 34.00
C ASP A 598 18.76 -4.39 33.47
N ALA A 599 19.48 -3.79 34.41
CA ALA A 599 20.55 -2.85 34.17
C ALA A 599 21.84 -3.61 33.81
N GLN A 600 21.93 -4.19 32.61
CA GLN A 600 23.20 -4.79 32.16
C GLN A 600 23.26 -4.96 30.64
N ASP A 601 23.26 -3.87 29.85
CA ASP A 601 23.74 -3.93 28.45
C ASP A 601 24.09 -2.55 27.87
N VAL A 602 24.93 -1.79 28.59
CA VAL A 602 25.48 -0.49 28.14
C VAL A 602 26.86 -0.65 27.46
N LEU A 603 27.29 -1.86 27.09
CA LEU A 603 28.68 -2.11 26.69
C LEU A 603 28.87 -2.87 25.36
N THR A 604 28.06 -2.61 24.32
CA THR A 604 28.40 -3.07 22.96
C THR A 604 27.90 -2.14 21.84
N SER A 605 28.35 -0.88 21.83
CA SER A 605 28.18 -0.01 20.65
C SER A 605 29.25 1.08 20.57
N HIS A 606 30.52 0.70 20.69
CA HIS A 606 31.62 1.53 20.21
C HIS A 606 32.64 0.63 19.50
N LYS A 607 32.43 0.44 18.19
CA LYS A 607 33.53 0.08 17.29
C LYS A 607 33.52 1.05 16.11
N THR A 608 34.37 2.05 16.28
CA THR A 608 34.90 2.97 15.27
C THR A 608 35.21 2.21 13.98
N LEU A 609 34.57 2.60 12.87
CA LEU A 609 34.91 2.15 11.52
C LEU A 609 36.15 2.92 11.07
N ASP A 610 37.31 2.28 11.20
CA ASP A 610 38.56 2.78 10.67
C ASP A 610 38.66 2.44 9.17
N LEU A 611 38.84 3.46 8.35
CA LEU A 611 38.90 3.40 6.89
C LEU A 611 40.37 3.27 6.45
N THR A 612 41.02 2.13 6.66
CA THR A 612 42.26 1.75 5.95
C THR A 612 42.48 0.24 5.93
N SER A 613 42.15 -0.41 4.83
CA SER A 613 42.92 -1.56 4.30
C SER A 613 42.43 -1.90 2.90
N SER A 614 43.10 -1.28 1.94
CA SER A 614 43.17 -1.76 0.57
C SER A 614 44.13 -2.96 0.48
N LEU A 615 43.84 -3.84 -0.49
CA LEU A 615 44.72 -4.84 -1.10
C LEU A 615 44.96 -6.13 -0.30
N GLU A 616 44.25 -7.19 -0.69
CA GLU A 616 44.88 -8.43 -1.16
C GLU A 616 43.93 -9.24 -2.04
N VAL A 617 44.50 -9.86 -3.08
CA VAL A 617 43.85 -10.57 -4.19
C VAL A 617 43.96 -12.08 -3.94
N GLY A 618 42.85 -12.83 -3.94
CA GLY A 618 42.84 -14.31 -3.91
C GLY A 618 41.43 -14.92 -3.78
N PRO A 619 41.16 -16.14 -4.29
CA PRO A 619 39.97 -16.41 -5.08
C PRO A 619 38.76 -17.04 -4.36
N ALA A 620 37.65 -17.00 -5.09
CA ALA A 620 36.29 -17.37 -4.75
C ALA A 620 36.08 -18.71 -4.01
N SER A 621 35.28 -18.66 -2.94
CA SER A 621 34.35 -19.73 -2.57
C SER A 621 33.06 -19.13 -2.02
N SER A 622 31.97 -19.35 -2.75
CA SER A 622 30.60 -19.01 -2.41
C SER A 622 30.11 -19.72 -1.15
N ARG A 623 29.71 -18.98 -0.11
CA ARG A 623 28.80 -19.48 0.94
C ARG A 623 27.84 -18.39 1.42
N GLY A 624 26.57 -18.62 1.11
CA GLY A 624 25.42 -18.57 2.02
C GLY A 624 25.14 -17.28 2.77
N ALA A 625 24.12 -16.56 2.33
CA ALA A 625 23.44 -15.52 3.09
C ALA A 625 22.93 -16.08 4.43
N GLU A 626 23.41 -15.50 5.54
CA GLU A 626 22.85 -15.73 6.87
C GLU A 626 21.49 -15.00 6.97
N ASN A 627 20.42 -15.76 6.81
CA ASN A 627 19.07 -15.34 7.17
C ASN A 627 18.94 -15.33 8.69
N THR A 628 19.00 -14.15 9.30
CA THR A 628 18.58 -13.95 10.70
C THR A 628 17.06 -14.07 10.80
N GLY A 629 16.57 -15.27 11.08
CA GLY A 629 15.17 -15.55 11.41
C GLY A 629 14.81 -14.97 12.79
N SER A 630 14.21 -13.78 12.79
CA SER A 630 13.53 -13.21 13.97
C SER A 630 12.08 -13.70 13.96
N SER A 631 11.70 -14.53 14.94
CA SER A 631 10.31 -14.93 15.18
C SER A 631 9.46 -13.70 15.54
N TYR A 632 8.74 -13.13 14.57
CA TYR A 632 7.84 -11.99 14.75
C TYR A 632 6.46 -12.46 15.24
N SER A 633 6.03 -12.06 16.43
CA SER A 633 4.59 -12.04 16.75
C SER A 633 4.02 -10.72 16.25
N ALA A 634 3.58 -10.68 14.99
CA ALA A 634 3.01 -9.47 14.40
C ALA A 634 1.52 -9.39 14.72
N ARG A 635 1.11 -8.43 15.56
CA ARG A 635 -0.31 -8.11 15.77
C ARG A 635 -0.77 -7.11 14.72
N ALA A 636 -2.03 -7.13 14.35
CA ALA A 636 -2.64 -6.12 13.48
C ALA A 636 -4.05 -5.79 13.95
N VAL A 637 -4.54 -4.60 13.63
CA VAL A 637 -5.95 -4.23 13.81
C VAL A 637 -6.62 -4.30 12.45
N LEU A 638 -7.67 -5.10 12.36
CA LEU A 638 -8.59 -5.12 11.23
C LEU A 638 -9.80 -4.25 11.58
N THR A 639 -10.08 -3.26 10.75
CA THR A 639 -11.30 -2.44 10.81
C THR A 639 -12.13 -2.68 9.56
N ILE A 640 -13.42 -2.90 9.76
CA ILE A 640 -14.40 -3.21 8.72
C ILE A 640 -15.53 -2.19 8.83
N ALA A 641 -15.95 -1.64 7.69
CA ALA A 641 -17.15 -0.80 7.63
C ALA A 641 -17.90 -1.06 6.32
N PHE A 642 -19.20 -1.30 6.44
CA PHE A 642 -20.11 -1.47 5.31
C PHE A 642 -21.27 -0.50 5.41
N GLN A 643 -21.60 0.13 4.29
CA GLN A 643 -22.65 1.13 4.19
C GLN A 643 -23.79 0.61 3.30
N PHE A 644 -25.02 0.79 3.78
CA PHE A 644 -26.25 0.29 3.17
C PHE A 644 -27.23 1.45 3.00
N PRO A 645 -27.65 1.77 1.77
CA PRO A 645 -28.78 2.66 1.58
C PRO A 645 -30.04 1.96 2.11
N TYR A 646 -30.96 2.69 2.74
CA TYR A 646 -32.23 2.15 3.20
C TYR A 646 -33.38 3.13 2.93
N GLU A 647 -34.58 2.59 2.75
CA GLU A 647 -35.82 3.38 2.73
C GLU A 647 -36.40 3.50 4.14
N SER A 648 -37.01 4.64 4.48
CA SER A 648 -37.43 4.95 5.87
C SER A 648 -38.31 3.88 6.54
N ASN A 649 -39.10 3.13 5.76
CA ASN A 649 -39.98 2.04 6.19
C ASN A 649 -39.25 0.69 6.40
N LEU A 650 -38.03 0.53 5.91
CA LEU A 650 -37.26 -0.71 5.95
C LEU A 650 -36.06 -0.64 6.92
N HIS A 651 -35.95 0.41 7.72
CA HIS A 651 -34.75 0.68 8.51
C HIS A 651 -34.35 -0.49 9.44
N ASP A 652 -35.31 -1.07 10.19
CA ASP A 652 -35.07 -2.20 11.09
C ASP A 652 -34.62 -3.47 10.35
N ASN A 653 -35.23 -3.71 9.19
CA ASN A 653 -34.90 -4.87 8.34
C ASN A 653 -33.49 -4.73 7.77
N VAL A 654 -33.13 -3.55 7.28
CA VAL A 654 -31.79 -3.27 6.75
C VAL A 654 -30.74 -3.29 7.87
N ALA A 655 -31.06 -2.79 9.06
CA ALA A 655 -30.17 -2.87 10.22
C ALA A 655 -29.85 -4.32 10.61
N THR A 656 -30.89 -5.18 10.63
CA THR A 656 -30.75 -6.60 10.94
C THR A 656 -29.92 -7.33 9.87
N MET A 657 -30.23 -7.07 8.58
CA MET A 657 -29.49 -7.62 7.44
C MET A 657 -28.03 -7.17 7.46
N ALA A 658 -27.75 -5.89 7.67
CA ALA A 658 -26.41 -5.33 7.74
C ALA A 658 -25.58 -5.95 8.89
N CYS A 659 -26.19 -6.12 10.07
CA CYS A 659 -25.56 -6.80 11.19
C CYS A 659 -25.20 -8.25 10.87
N GLN A 660 -26.14 -9.01 10.30
CA GLN A 660 -25.92 -10.41 9.93
C GLN A 660 -24.84 -10.54 8.86
N TYR A 661 -24.88 -9.66 7.86
CA TYR A 661 -23.89 -9.61 6.78
C TYR A 661 -22.49 -9.33 7.33
N VAL A 662 -22.31 -8.28 8.13
CA VAL A 662 -21.00 -7.95 8.71
C VAL A 662 -20.50 -9.08 9.62
N ARG A 663 -21.36 -9.76 10.39
CA ARG A 663 -20.96 -10.94 11.18
C ARG A 663 -20.51 -12.11 10.30
N SER A 664 -21.20 -12.37 9.19
CA SER A 664 -20.80 -13.38 8.21
C SER A 664 -19.43 -13.07 7.59
N VAL A 665 -19.20 -11.80 7.23
CA VAL A 665 -17.92 -11.31 6.74
C VAL A 665 -16.83 -11.49 7.80
N ILE A 666 -17.07 -11.07 9.04
CA ILE A 666 -16.15 -11.25 10.18
C ILE A 666 -15.75 -12.72 10.34
N SER A 667 -16.72 -13.64 10.34
CA SER A 667 -16.46 -15.08 10.46
C SER A 667 -15.60 -15.61 9.30
N SER A 668 -15.88 -15.18 8.07
CA SER A 668 -15.10 -15.58 6.89
C SER A 668 -13.67 -15.02 6.94
N VAL A 669 -13.50 -13.75 7.29
CA VAL A 669 -12.18 -13.13 7.45
C VAL A 669 -11.38 -13.79 8.56
N GLN A 670 -12.02 -14.15 9.69
CA GLN A 670 -11.35 -14.86 10.79
C GLN A 670 -10.86 -16.24 10.36
N ARG A 671 -11.66 -17.00 9.60
CA ARG A 671 -11.23 -18.30 9.04
C ARG A 671 -10.01 -18.16 8.15
N VAL A 672 -10.02 -17.16 7.26
CA VAL A 672 -8.90 -16.87 6.36
C VAL A 672 -7.66 -16.42 7.15
N ALA A 673 -7.84 -15.54 8.12
CA ALA A 673 -6.78 -15.08 9.01
C ALA A 673 -6.10 -16.25 9.75
N THR A 674 -6.89 -17.23 10.22
CA THR A 674 -6.33 -18.44 10.85
C THR A 674 -5.57 -19.33 9.87
N ALA A 675 -5.98 -19.39 8.61
CA ALA A 675 -5.30 -20.18 7.58
C ALA A 675 -3.98 -19.54 7.10
N ILE A 676 -3.92 -18.20 7.04
CA ILE A 676 -2.75 -17.44 6.57
C ILE A 676 -1.72 -17.23 7.70
N SER A 677 -2.08 -17.47 8.96
CA SER A 677 -1.18 -17.31 10.10
C SER A 677 0.00 -18.30 10.04
N PRO A 678 1.27 -17.83 9.99
CA PRO A 678 2.42 -18.73 9.97
C PRO A 678 2.49 -19.44 11.32
N SER A 679 2.39 -20.78 11.30
CA SER A 679 2.47 -21.61 12.49
C SER A 679 3.87 -21.45 13.12
N GLY A 680 3.96 -20.80 14.28
CA GLY A 680 5.23 -20.58 14.97
C GLY A 680 5.88 -21.88 15.42
N LEU A 681 7.04 -22.20 14.86
CA LEU A 681 8.02 -23.15 15.42
C LEU A 681 8.59 -22.55 16.71
N SER A 682 8.19 -23.06 17.88
CA SER A 682 8.91 -22.84 19.14
C SER A 682 9.79 -24.08 19.43
N PRO A 683 11.09 -23.92 19.70
CA PRO A 683 11.98 -25.04 19.98
C PRO A 683 12.04 -25.30 21.49
N THR A 684 10.94 -25.73 22.12
CA THR A 684 10.90 -26.45 23.42
C THR A 684 9.45 -26.56 23.93
N ALA A 685 8.58 -27.23 23.18
CA ALA A 685 7.37 -27.90 23.66
C ALA A 685 6.76 -28.60 22.46
N GLY A 686 6.47 -29.90 22.57
CA GLY A 686 5.87 -30.68 21.48
C GLY A 686 4.57 -30.01 20.96
N PRO A 687 4.25 -30.19 19.66
CA PRO A 687 3.15 -29.49 19.00
C PRO A 687 1.83 -29.91 19.64
N LYS A 688 1.15 -28.97 20.30
CA LYS A 688 -0.27 -29.10 20.56
C LYS A 688 -0.99 -28.62 19.30
N VAL A 689 -1.18 -29.54 18.36
CA VAL A 689 -2.11 -29.38 17.24
C VAL A 689 -3.48 -29.06 17.86
N SER A 690 -4.14 -28.00 17.37
CA SER A 690 -5.56 -27.74 17.67
C SER A 690 -6.38 -29.01 17.39
N PRO A 691 -7.50 -29.26 18.08
CA PRO A 691 -8.21 -30.54 17.97
C PRO A 691 -8.61 -30.80 16.52
N VAL A 692 -7.88 -31.72 15.87
CA VAL A 692 -8.20 -32.24 14.54
C VAL A 692 -9.53 -32.96 14.64
N SER A 693 -10.40 -32.83 13.63
CA SER A 693 -11.63 -33.62 13.60
C SER A 693 -11.27 -35.12 13.67
N PRO A 694 -11.96 -35.93 14.49
CA PRO A 694 -11.71 -37.37 14.59
C PRO A 694 -11.86 -38.09 13.23
N GLU A 695 -12.62 -37.49 12.31
CA GLU A 695 -12.82 -37.96 10.93
C GLU A 695 -11.54 -37.91 10.09
N ALA A 696 -10.73 -36.85 10.17
CA ALA A 696 -9.52 -36.72 9.37
C ALA A 696 -8.41 -37.69 9.82
N GLN A 697 -8.32 -37.94 11.12
CA GLN A 697 -7.41 -38.95 11.69
C GLN A 697 -7.79 -40.35 11.23
N THR A 698 -9.09 -40.66 11.27
CA THR A 698 -9.63 -41.94 10.84
C THR A 698 -9.40 -42.17 9.35
N LEU A 699 -9.68 -41.17 8.51
CA LEU A 699 -9.44 -41.22 7.07
C LEU A 699 -7.97 -41.44 6.72
N THR A 700 -7.05 -40.78 7.43
CA THR A 700 -5.60 -40.93 7.22
C THR A 700 -5.15 -42.37 7.50
N HIS A 701 -5.67 -42.96 8.57
CA HIS A 701 -5.40 -44.37 8.89
C HIS A 701 -5.91 -45.28 7.77
N TRP A 702 -7.13 -45.04 7.28
CA TRP A 702 -7.71 -45.80 6.17
C TRP A 702 -6.90 -45.66 4.88
N ILE A 703 -6.41 -44.47 4.55
CA ILE A 703 -5.58 -44.23 3.36
C ILE A 703 -4.31 -45.08 3.41
N CYS A 704 -3.58 -45.03 4.54
CA CYS A 704 -2.31 -45.74 4.70
C CYS A 704 -2.49 -47.26 4.76
N GLN A 705 -3.51 -47.73 5.48
CA GLN A 705 -3.83 -49.15 5.62
C GLN A 705 -4.29 -49.75 4.29
N SER A 706 -5.15 -49.05 3.55
CA SER A 706 -5.65 -49.52 2.25
C SER A 706 -4.56 -49.50 1.17
N TYR A 707 -3.65 -48.52 1.22
CA TYR A 707 -2.47 -48.51 0.34
C TYR A 707 -1.60 -49.74 0.60
N SER A 708 -1.28 -50.02 1.85
CA SER A 708 -0.45 -51.18 2.23
C SER A 708 -1.12 -52.51 1.86
N TYR A 709 -2.46 -52.58 1.98
CA TYR A 709 -3.24 -53.75 1.60
C TYR A 709 -3.25 -54.01 0.08
N HIS A 710 -3.41 -52.96 -0.73
CA HIS A 710 -3.52 -53.12 -2.19
C HIS A 710 -2.16 -53.16 -2.90
N VAL A 711 -1.24 -52.28 -2.51
CA VAL A 711 0.05 -52.08 -3.18
C VAL A 711 1.13 -53.00 -2.61
N GLY A 712 0.96 -53.50 -1.38
CA GLY A 712 1.90 -54.42 -0.73
C GLY A 712 3.15 -53.74 -0.16
N THR A 713 3.18 -52.40 -0.13
CA THR A 713 4.26 -51.56 0.41
C THR A 713 3.69 -50.53 1.37
N GLU A 714 4.44 -50.18 2.42
CA GLU A 714 4.01 -49.11 3.33
C GLU A 714 4.14 -47.74 2.67
N LEU A 715 3.07 -46.93 2.70
CA LEU A 715 3.07 -45.55 2.20
C LEU A 715 3.96 -44.63 3.06
N LEU A 716 4.04 -44.90 4.36
CA LEU A 716 4.82 -44.14 5.34
C LEU A 716 5.86 -45.07 5.97
N ARG A 717 7.13 -44.65 6.05
CA ARG A 717 8.16 -45.46 6.73
C ARG A 717 7.88 -45.51 8.23
N SER A 718 7.73 -46.72 8.77
CA SER A 718 7.46 -46.99 10.19
C SER A 718 8.54 -46.41 11.12
N GLU A 719 8.26 -45.26 11.73
CA GLU A 719 8.83 -44.88 13.02
C GLU A 719 7.71 -44.96 14.06
N SER A 720 7.89 -45.81 15.07
CA SER A 720 6.89 -46.15 16.08
C SER A 720 6.51 -44.96 16.97
N ILE A 721 5.50 -44.17 16.62
CA ILE A 721 4.83 -43.19 17.51
C ILE A 721 3.32 -43.14 17.16
N GLY A 722 2.43 -42.94 18.14
CA GLY A 722 0.96 -43.14 18.10
C GLY A 722 0.13 -42.43 17.01
N SER A 723 -1.20 -42.60 17.03
CA SER A 723 -2.16 -42.21 15.96
C SER A 723 -2.07 -40.77 15.47
N ASP A 724 -1.71 -39.81 16.34
CA ASP A 724 -1.48 -38.40 15.96
C ASP A 724 -0.23 -38.20 15.08
N SER A 725 0.72 -39.15 15.08
CA SER A 725 1.92 -39.11 14.26
C SER A 725 1.64 -39.42 12.79
N VAL A 726 0.68 -40.32 12.51
CA VAL A 726 0.42 -40.83 11.16
C VAL A 726 -0.19 -39.75 10.26
N LEU A 727 -1.16 -38.98 10.78
CA LEU A 727 -1.72 -37.83 10.09
C LEU A 727 -0.65 -36.78 9.80
N LYS A 728 0.20 -36.51 10.80
CA LYS A 728 1.27 -35.53 10.64
C LYS A 728 2.27 -35.96 9.56
N THR A 729 2.63 -37.24 9.52
CA THR A 729 3.57 -37.77 8.52
C THR A 729 2.94 -37.80 7.12
N LEU A 730 1.66 -38.18 6.99
CA LEU A 730 0.95 -38.14 5.71
C LEU A 730 0.78 -36.71 5.19
N TRP A 731 0.48 -35.75 6.08
CA TRP A 731 0.32 -34.34 5.73
C TRP A 731 1.58 -33.74 5.10
N HIS A 732 2.76 -34.13 5.60
CA HIS A 732 4.07 -33.65 5.14
C HIS A 732 4.75 -34.62 4.15
N HIS A 733 4.02 -35.57 3.58
CA HIS A 733 4.57 -36.48 2.57
C HIS A 733 4.98 -35.73 1.30
N GLN A 734 6.08 -36.14 0.66
CA GLN A 734 6.65 -35.43 -0.51
C GLN A 734 5.75 -35.52 -1.74
N ASP A 735 5.15 -36.68 -1.98
CA ASP A 735 4.20 -36.86 -3.08
C ASP A 735 2.86 -36.18 -2.79
N ALA A 736 2.23 -35.65 -3.83
CA ALA A 736 0.91 -35.04 -3.73
C ALA A 736 -0.16 -36.13 -3.62
N ILE A 737 -0.83 -36.20 -2.47
CA ILE A 737 -1.87 -37.20 -2.18
C ILE A 737 -3.22 -36.51 -2.11
N LEU A 738 -4.15 -36.95 -2.95
CA LEU A 738 -5.51 -36.43 -3.08
C LEU A 738 -6.52 -37.57 -2.91
N CYS A 739 -7.63 -37.33 -2.23
CA CYS A 739 -8.74 -38.29 -2.15
C CYS A 739 -9.98 -37.71 -2.79
N CYS A 740 -10.64 -38.47 -3.67
CA CYS A 740 -11.89 -38.09 -4.31
C CYS A 740 -13.03 -39.05 -3.96
N SER A 741 -14.23 -38.48 -3.84
CA SER A 741 -15.46 -39.24 -3.57
C SER A 741 -15.88 -40.11 -4.77
N LEU A 742 -16.54 -41.24 -4.49
CA LEU A 742 -17.12 -42.14 -5.50
C LEU A 742 -18.56 -41.76 -5.85
N LYS A 743 -18.79 -40.49 -6.23
CA LYS A 743 -20.09 -39.98 -6.69
C LYS A 743 -20.11 -39.89 -8.23
N ALA A 744 -21.30 -39.70 -8.81
CA ALA A 744 -21.47 -39.49 -10.25
C ALA A 744 -20.60 -38.33 -10.80
N GLN A 745 -20.33 -37.33 -9.95
CA GLN A 745 -19.30 -36.32 -10.17
C GLN A 745 -18.31 -36.35 -8.99
N PRO A 746 -17.10 -36.94 -9.17
CA PRO A 746 -16.14 -37.09 -8.10
C PRO A 746 -15.50 -35.74 -7.73
N VAL A 747 -15.76 -35.31 -6.49
CA VAL A 747 -15.11 -34.14 -5.87
C VAL A 747 -14.05 -34.58 -4.87
N PHE A 748 -13.03 -33.74 -4.67
CA PHE A 748 -11.99 -34.00 -3.69
C PHE A 748 -12.47 -33.76 -2.26
N ILE A 749 -12.11 -34.68 -1.38
CA ILE A 749 -12.52 -34.68 0.04
C ILE A 749 -11.34 -34.52 0.99
N PHE A 750 -10.12 -34.77 0.52
CA PHE A 750 -8.89 -34.62 1.30
C PHE A 750 -7.69 -34.42 0.37
N ALA A 751 -6.72 -33.63 0.82
CA ALA A 751 -5.42 -33.44 0.19
C ALA A 751 -4.35 -33.26 1.27
N ASN A 752 -3.15 -33.78 1.06
CA ASN A 752 -1.99 -33.40 1.89
C ASN A 752 -1.40 -32.05 1.45
N GLN A 753 -0.40 -31.54 2.16
CA GLN A 753 0.21 -30.24 1.84
C GLN A 753 0.71 -30.19 0.39
N ALA A 754 1.45 -31.21 -0.05
CA ALA A 754 1.94 -31.29 -1.43
C ALA A 754 0.80 -31.31 -2.47
N GLY A 755 -0.34 -31.93 -2.18
CA GLY A 755 -1.53 -31.94 -3.04
C GLY A 755 -2.21 -30.57 -3.13
N LEU A 756 -2.29 -29.84 -2.01
CA LEU A 756 -2.80 -28.47 -1.99
C LEU A 756 -1.88 -27.51 -2.76
N ASP A 757 -0.56 -27.65 -2.57
CA ASP A 757 0.45 -26.87 -3.28
C ASP A 757 0.43 -27.17 -4.78
N MET A 758 0.30 -28.45 -5.15
CA MET A 758 0.18 -28.89 -6.55
C MET A 758 -1.03 -28.26 -7.23
N LEU A 759 -2.20 -28.24 -6.57
CA LEU A 759 -3.44 -27.69 -7.14
C LEU A 759 -3.60 -26.18 -6.95
N GLU A 760 -2.68 -25.54 -6.22
CA GLU A 760 -2.75 -24.13 -5.82
C GLU A 760 -4.07 -23.80 -5.10
N THR A 761 -4.50 -24.68 -4.19
CA THR A 761 -5.82 -24.60 -3.54
C THR A 761 -5.73 -24.78 -2.03
N THR A 762 -6.86 -24.58 -1.33
CA THR A 762 -6.96 -24.81 0.12
C THR A 762 -7.84 -26.02 0.40
N LEU A 763 -7.74 -26.59 1.61
CA LEU A 763 -8.58 -27.73 2.02
C LEU A 763 -10.09 -27.41 1.95
N VAL A 764 -10.46 -26.14 2.09
CA VAL A 764 -11.87 -25.68 2.02
C VAL A 764 -12.34 -25.64 0.57
N SER A 765 -11.56 -25.04 -0.33
CA SER A 765 -11.87 -24.92 -1.76
C SER A 765 -11.71 -26.23 -2.54
N LEU A 766 -11.09 -27.23 -1.92
CA LEU A 766 -10.82 -28.54 -2.51
C LEU A 766 -12.11 -29.25 -2.97
N GLN A 767 -13.22 -29.07 -2.24
CA GLN A 767 -14.51 -29.71 -2.54
C GLN A 767 -15.19 -29.17 -3.80
N ASP A 768 -14.81 -27.97 -4.25
CA ASP A 768 -15.34 -27.34 -5.46
C ASP A 768 -14.58 -27.76 -6.73
N ILE A 769 -13.50 -28.54 -6.57
CA ILE A 769 -12.69 -29.05 -7.65
C ILE A 769 -13.20 -30.45 -8.03
N ALA A 770 -13.67 -30.57 -9.27
CA ALA A 770 -14.05 -31.85 -9.84
C ALA A 770 -12.82 -32.53 -10.48
N LEU A 771 -12.69 -33.85 -10.30
CA LEU A 771 -11.55 -34.65 -10.75
C LEU A 771 -11.27 -34.50 -12.26
N ASP A 772 -12.32 -34.30 -13.05
CA ASP A 772 -12.26 -34.14 -14.51
C ASP A 772 -11.58 -32.84 -14.96
N LYS A 773 -11.55 -31.81 -14.10
CA LYS A 773 -10.92 -30.52 -14.39
C LYS A 773 -9.40 -30.52 -14.22
N ILE A 774 -8.86 -31.48 -13.45
CA ILE A 774 -7.42 -31.56 -13.17
C ILE A 774 -6.70 -32.33 -14.27
N PHE A 775 -7.22 -33.48 -14.69
CA PHE A 775 -6.61 -34.28 -15.75
C PHE A 775 -6.83 -33.64 -17.13
N ASP A 776 -5.83 -33.73 -17.98
CA ASP A 776 -5.99 -33.49 -19.42
C ASP A 776 -6.77 -34.63 -20.11
N ASP A 777 -7.03 -34.48 -21.41
CA ASP A 777 -7.76 -35.50 -22.18
C ASP A 777 -7.10 -36.89 -22.16
N ALA A 778 -5.77 -36.94 -22.03
CA ALA A 778 -5.01 -38.19 -21.97
C ALA A 778 -5.16 -38.86 -20.59
N GLY A 779 -5.02 -38.10 -19.50
CA GLY A 779 -5.20 -38.57 -18.13
C GLY A 779 -6.63 -39.05 -17.86
N ARG A 780 -7.64 -38.33 -18.38
CA ARG A 780 -9.05 -38.77 -18.26
C ARG A 780 -9.30 -40.11 -18.94
N LYS A 781 -8.71 -40.34 -20.11
CA LYS A 781 -8.81 -41.63 -20.83
C LYS A 781 -8.09 -42.74 -20.09
N ALA A 782 -6.89 -42.48 -19.56
CA ALA A 782 -6.12 -43.45 -18.77
C ALA A 782 -6.85 -43.86 -17.48
N LEU A 783 -7.40 -42.90 -16.74
CA LEU A 783 -8.17 -43.20 -15.54
C LEU A 783 -9.44 -44.00 -15.88
N SER A 784 -10.12 -43.65 -16.98
CA SER A 784 -11.34 -44.33 -17.42
C SER A 784 -11.08 -45.76 -17.89
N SER A 785 -9.97 -46.02 -18.59
CA SER A 785 -9.59 -47.37 -19.05
C SER A 785 -9.20 -48.29 -17.89
N GLU A 786 -8.51 -47.74 -16.89
CA GLU A 786 -8.08 -48.50 -15.71
C GLU A 786 -9.14 -48.56 -14.60
N PHE A 787 -10.26 -47.83 -14.71
CA PHE A 787 -11.28 -47.77 -13.66
C PHE A 787 -11.86 -49.15 -13.30
N SER A 788 -12.17 -49.99 -14.28
CA SER A 788 -12.65 -51.35 -14.04
C SER A 788 -11.61 -52.21 -13.30
N LYS A 789 -10.33 -51.99 -13.59
CA LYS A 789 -9.22 -52.68 -12.92
C LYS A 789 -9.03 -52.19 -11.49
N ILE A 790 -9.07 -50.87 -11.26
CA ILE A 790 -9.09 -50.28 -9.89
C ILE A 790 -10.26 -50.87 -9.10
N MET A 791 -11.43 -51.02 -9.73
CA MET A 791 -12.61 -51.58 -9.08
C MET A 791 -12.54 -53.10 -8.84
N GLN A 792 -11.68 -53.86 -9.51
CA GLN A 792 -11.51 -55.31 -9.30
C GLN A 792 -10.28 -55.65 -8.45
N GLU A 793 -9.12 -55.07 -8.77
CA GLU A 793 -7.82 -55.35 -8.15
C GLU A 793 -7.49 -54.39 -6.99
N GLY A 794 -8.20 -53.25 -6.91
CA GLY A 794 -8.12 -52.30 -5.79
C GLY A 794 -7.08 -51.19 -5.94
N PHE A 795 -6.22 -51.26 -6.95
CA PHE A 795 -5.30 -50.19 -7.32
C PHE A 795 -4.91 -50.26 -8.81
N ALA A 796 -4.35 -49.17 -9.35
CA ALA A 796 -3.73 -49.14 -10.66
C ALA A 796 -2.62 -48.06 -10.74
N TYR A 797 -1.69 -48.27 -11.65
CA TYR A 797 -0.67 -47.28 -12.02
C TYR A 797 -1.09 -46.57 -13.30
N LEU A 798 -1.17 -45.25 -13.24
CA LEU A 798 -1.41 -44.41 -14.40
C LEU A 798 -0.08 -43.86 -14.92
N PRO A 799 0.09 -43.78 -16.25
CA PRO A 799 1.29 -43.19 -16.84
C PRO A 799 1.41 -41.70 -16.49
N GLY A 800 2.64 -41.18 -16.51
CA GLY A 800 2.92 -39.76 -16.34
C GLY A 800 2.21 -38.89 -17.37
N GLY A 801 1.87 -37.67 -16.99
CA GLY A 801 1.06 -36.78 -17.79
C GLY A 801 1.12 -35.33 -17.31
N ILE A 802 0.21 -34.53 -17.84
CA ILE A 802 0.05 -33.12 -17.47
C ILE A 802 -1.32 -32.94 -16.82
N CYS A 803 -1.36 -32.25 -15.69
CA CYS A 803 -2.57 -31.75 -15.07
C CYS A 803 -2.56 -30.22 -14.98
N MET A 804 -3.70 -29.65 -14.60
CA MET A 804 -3.87 -28.20 -14.47
C MET A 804 -4.23 -27.83 -13.05
N SER A 805 -3.58 -26.80 -12.51
CA SER A 805 -3.92 -26.22 -11.21
C SER A 805 -5.21 -25.41 -11.29
N THR A 806 -5.76 -25.03 -10.14
CA THR A 806 -6.92 -24.11 -10.09
C THR A 806 -6.61 -22.72 -10.63
N MET A 807 -5.34 -22.31 -10.66
CA MET A 807 -4.87 -21.04 -11.22
C MET A 807 -4.52 -21.14 -12.72
N GLY A 808 -4.75 -22.30 -13.35
CA GLY A 808 -4.52 -22.52 -14.78
C GLY A 808 -3.05 -22.78 -15.14
N ARG A 809 -2.19 -23.11 -14.18
CA ARG A 809 -0.79 -23.51 -14.44
C ARG A 809 -0.73 -25.00 -14.81
N HIS A 810 0.14 -25.33 -15.77
CA HIS A 810 0.40 -26.72 -16.14
C HIS A 810 1.35 -27.37 -15.14
N ILE A 811 1.02 -28.59 -14.73
CA ILE A 811 1.80 -29.41 -13.80
C ILE A 811 2.15 -30.70 -14.54
N SER A 812 3.43 -31.04 -14.60
CA SER A 812 3.87 -32.35 -15.05
C SER A 812 4.03 -33.30 -13.87
N TYR A 813 3.68 -34.57 -14.02
CA TYR A 813 3.95 -35.63 -13.04
C TYR A 813 4.47 -36.88 -13.75
N GLU A 814 5.37 -37.61 -13.09
CA GLU A 814 6.04 -38.77 -13.68
C GLU A 814 5.15 -40.03 -13.65
N GLN A 815 4.40 -40.20 -12.57
CA GLN A 815 3.50 -41.33 -12.38
C GLN A 815 2.38 -40.96 -11.41
N ALA A 816 1.19 -41.53 -11.60
CA ALA A 816 0.12 -41.44 -10.62
C ALA A 816 -0.31 -42.85 -10.17
N ILE A 817 -0.45 -43.03 -8.86
CA ILE A 817 -0.92 -44.28 -8.25
C ILE A 817 -2.32 -44.06 -7.72
N VAL A 818 -3.29 -44.89 -8.11
CA VAL A 818 -4.68 -44.78 -7.66
C VAL A 818 -5.07 -46.04 -6.91
N TRP A 819 -5.65 -45.91 -5.72
CA TRP A 819 -6.11 -47.05 -4.93
C TRP A 819 -7.42 -46.75 -4.20
N LYS A 820 -8.12 -47.83 -3.82
CA LYS A 820 -9.33 -47.76 -3.01
C LYS A 820 -8.99 -47.54 -1.54
N VAL A 821 -9.84 -46.77 -0.87
CA VAL A 821 -9.79 -46.56 0.57
C VAL A 821 -11.02 -47.19 1.21
N PHE A 822 -10.83 -48.10 2.17
CA PHE A 822 -11.92 -48.76 2.91
C PHE A 822 -12.09 -48.20 4.32
N ALA A 823 -13.33 -48.17 4.81
CA ALA A 823 -13.62 -47.88 6.21
C ALA A 823 -13.45 -49.15 7.08
N ALA A 824 -12.94 -49.01 8.29
CA ALA A 824 -12.51 -50.13 9.13
C ALA A 824 -13.62 -51.08 9.62
N GLU A 825 -14.90 -50.69 9.58
CA GLU A 825 -15.99 -51.48 10.19
C GLU A 825 -16.71 -52.43 9.23
N GLU A 826 -16.56 -52.29 7.91
CA GLU A 826 -17.11 -53.24 6.94
C GLU A 826 -16.18 -53.31 5.71
N ASN A 827 -15.39 -54.38 5.58
CA ASN A 827 -14.46 -54.67 4.47
C ASN A 827 -15.14 -54.79 3.08
N SER A 828 -16.36 -54.28 2.90
CA SER A 828 -17.15 -54.37 1.67
C SER A 828 -17.56 -53.03 1.05
N SER A 829 -17.42 -51.89 1.74
CA SER A 829 -17.79 -50.58 1.19
C SER A 829 -16.57 -49.69 0.92
N VAL A 830 -16.39 -49.26 -0.33
CA VAL A 830 -15.31 -48.34 -0.73
C VAL A 830 -15.71 -46.93 -0.32
N HIS A 831 -14.90 -46.29 0.53
CA HIS A 831 -15.18 -44.94 1.04
C HIS A 831 -14.80 -43.86 0.03
N CYS A 832 -13.61 -43.94 -0.56
CA CYS A 832 -13.12 -43.01 -1.57
C CYS A 832 -12.00 -43.64 -2.43
N LEU A 833 -11.58 -42.93 -3.47
CA LEU A 833 -10.34 -43.24 -4.20
C LEU A 833 -9.26 -42.25 -3.77
N ALA A 834 -8.06 -42.76 -3.49
CA ALA A 834 -6.88 -41.96 -3.25
C ALA A 834 -5.97 -41.99 -4.47
N LEU A 835 -5.38 -40.85 -4.79
CA LEU A 835 -4.43 -40.62 -5.89
C LEU A 835 -3.15 -40.04 -5.31
N SER A 836 -2.01 -40.64 -5.64
CA SER A 836 -0.68 -40.11 -5.33
C SER A 836 0.04 -39.74 -6.61
N PHE A 837 0.44 -38.49 -6.75
CA PHE A 837 1.21 -37.96 -7.87
C PHE A 837 2.67 -37.86 -7.48
N VAL A 838 3.51 -38.62 -8.18
CA VAL A 838 4.94 -38.78 -7.89
C VAL A 838 5.76 -37.83 -8.78
N ASN A 839 6.76 -37.18 -8.20
CA ASN A 839 7.69 -36.27 -8.88
C ASN A 839 6.98 -35.19 -9.73
N TRP A 840 6.01 -34.50 -9.13
CA TRP A 840 5.28 -33.44 -9.82
C TRP A 840 6.06 -32.11 -9.82
N SER A 841 5.86 -31.29 -10.85
CA SER A 841 6.45 -29.95 -10.95
C SER A 841 5.67 -29.04 -11.89
N PHE A 842 5.71 -27.71 -11.66
CA PHE A 842 5.13 -26.72 -12.57
C PHE A 842 5.96 -26.62 -13.86
N VAL A 843 5.28 -26.57 -15.01
CA VAL A 843 5.87 -26.49 -16.36
C VAL A 843 6.02 -25.05 -16.83
#